data_AF-A0A453MAE5-F1
#
_entry.id   AF-A0A453MAE5-F1
#
_cell.length_a   1.000
_cell.length_b   1.000
_cell.length_c   1.000
_cell.angle_alpha   90.00
_cell.angle_beta   90.00
_cell.angle_gamma   90.00
#
_symmetry.space_group_name_H-M   'P 1'
#
loop_
_entity.id
_entity.type
_entity.pdbx_description
1 polymer ?
#
loop_
_entity_poly.entity_id
_entity_poly.type
_entity_poly.pdbx_seq_one_letter_code
_entity_poly.pdbx_strand_id
1 'polypeptide(L)'
;MFTMGTDFKYQYAESWFRQMDKLIHYVNKDGRVNALYSTPSIYTDAKFSTNEPWPLKTNDFFPYADNPNAYWTGYFTSRPALKRYVRMMSGYYLAARQLEFFIGRSKSGSTTDSLGDALALAQHHDAVTGTEKQHVANDYAKRLSIGYKKAEELVSTSLGCLSESGSNSRCSSPTTKFVQCPLLNITYCPPSEMNLSQGKSLVVLVYNSLGWKREDVLRIPVMSDSIVVHDSEGREIESQLLPIANASSHLRDRHVKAYLGTSPAASPKFWVAFPASVAPLGFSTYFISIGKRSASISSTSTLNSQGSESRNLQVGQGRLKLQYDAAGALSQYSDSKTQVEANFEQKYKYYLGQDGSGDDPQASGAYIFRPKGVVPIKTDGQVPPTILRGPILDEVHQQINPWIYQITRVYKGKDYVETEFIVGPIPVDDENGKELSTEIITSMATNKTFYTDSSGRDFIKRVRDYRSEWKIEVNQPVAGNYYPINLGIYVEDGSKELSILVDRSVGGSSIKDGQIELMLHRRLLNDDGRGVAEALDEKVCLDDQCEGLVIEGKYYLKIDPQGDGARWRRTFGQELYSPLLLAFAEKDGGNWGNSHVSSFSGMDPTYSLPENVALLTLEELEDGSVLLRLAHLYEAGEHKDLSAPASVDLKRVFPDKKIGKIIETSLSANQERAAMEKKRLKWKVAGPPPKENVVRGGPLDPSKLVVELAPMEIRTFVINFDHRLAAHPM
;
A
#
# COMPACT_ATOMS: atom_id res chain seq x y z
N MET A 1 -10.92 -27.72 -24.80
CA MET A 1 -9.94 -26.86 -25.50
C MET A 1 -8.56 -27.48 -25.34
N PHE A 2 -7.77 -27.59 -26.41
CA PHE A 2 -6.34 -27.96 -26.29
C PHE A 2 -5.49 -26.70 -26.38
N THR A 3 -4.73 -26.40 -25.35
CA THR A 3 -3.77 -25.29 -25.31
C THR A 3 -2.45 -25.75 -25.92
N MET A 4 -2.34 -25.66 -27.24
CA MET A 4 -1.17 -26.13 -28.00
C MET A 4 0.02 -25.19 -27.82
N GLY A 5 0.70 -25.26 -26.68
CA GLY A 5 1.86 -24.44 -26.36
C GLY A 5 2.30 -24.60 -24.91
N THR A 6 3.42 -23.98 -24.56
CA THR A 6 3.97 -23.85 -23.20
C THR A 6 5.01 -22.74 -23.23
N ASP A 7 5.73 -22.53 -22.13
CA ASP A 7 6.64 -21.41 -21.90
C ASP A 7 7.63 -21.22 -23.06
N PHE A 8 7.64 -19.98 -23.59
CA PHE A 8 8.53 -19.51 -24.66
C PHE A 8 8.63 -20.45 -25.88
N LYS A 9 7.56 -21.18 -26.21
CA LYS A 9 7.47 -21.99 -27.45
C LYS A 9 7.16 -21.13 -28.68
N TYR A 10 7.00 -21.79 -29.83
CA TYR A 10 6.80 -21.17 -31.14
C TYR A 10 7.98 -20.33 -31.69
N GLN A 11 9.17 -20.39 -31.09
CA GLN A 11 10.40 -19.83 -31.68
C GLN A 11 10.65 -20.34 -33.11
N TYR A 12 10.39 -21.63 -33.33
CA TYR A 12 10.20 -22.20 -34.66
C TYR A 12 8.78 -22.74 -34.80
N ALA A 13 7.85 -21.82 -35.09
CA ALA A 13 6.41 -22.07 -35.15
C ALA A 13 6.01 -23.20 -36.10
N GLU A 14 6.70 -23.32 -37.24
CA GLU A 14 6.45 -24.34 -38.27
C GLU A 14 6.51 -25.77 -37.72
N SER A 15 7.33 -26.04 -36.71
CA SER A 15 7.39 -27.36 -36.06
C SER A 15 6.03 -27.78 -35.49
N TRP A 16 5.29 -26.83 -34.92
CA TRP A 16 3.95 -27.05 -34.37
C TRP A 16 2.90 -27.04 -35.47
N PHE A 17 2.90 -26.02 -36.34
CA PHE A 17 1.89 -25.86 -37.39
C PHE A 17 1.86 -27.05 -38.36
N ARG A 18 3.02 -27.51 -38.83
CA ARG A 18 3.11 -28.68 -39.72
C ARG A 18 2.50 -29.95 -39.14
N GLN A 19 2.60 -30.16 -37.82
CA GLN A 19 2.00 -31.33 -37.18
C GLN A 19 0.50 -31.12 -36.94
N MET A 20 0.09 -29.92 -36.53
CA MET A 20 -1.32 -29.58 -36.34
C MET A 20 -2.10 -29.64 -37.65
N ASP A 21 -1.54 -29.20 -38.78
CA ASP A 21 -2.15 -29.31 -40.11
C ASP A 21 -2.41 -30.77 -40.48
N LYS A 22 -1.39 -31.62 -40.33
CA LYS A 22 -1.51 -33.07 -40.57
C LYS A 22 -2.55 -33.69 -39.65
N LEU A 23 -2.52 -33.34 -38.36
CA LEU A 23 -3.46 -33.86 -37.37
C LEU A 23 -4.90 -33.46 -37.74
N ILE A 24 -5.15 -32.18 -37.99
CA ILE A 24 -6.46 -31.66 -38.40
C ILE A 24 -6.93 -32.36 -39.68
N HIS A 25 -6.08 -32.46 -40.71
CA HIS A 25 -6.41 -33.10 -41.97
C HIS A 25 -6.84 -34.56 -41.78
N TYR A 26 -6.00 -35.38 -41.14
CA TYR A 26 -6.27 -36.81 -41.02
C TYR A 26 -7.36 -37.14 -40.00
N VAL A 27 -7.48 -36.37 -38.90
CA VAL A 27 -8.57 -36.52 -37.92
C VAL A 27 -9.92 -36.19 -38.55
N ASN A 28 -10.02 -35.08 -39.28
CA ASN A 28 -11.28 -34.70 -39.92
C ASN A 28 -11.63 -35.62 -41.09
N LYS A 29 -10.63 -36.20 -41.78
CA LYS A 29 -10.85 -37.23 -42.80
C LYS A 29 -11.38 -38.55 -42.21
N ASP A 30 -10.92 -38.92 -41.01
CA ASP A 30 -11.41 -40.09 -40.27
C ASP A 30 -12.85 -39.88 -39.76
N GLY A 31 -13.18 -38.68 -39.27
CA GLY A 31 -14.56 -38.24 -39.04
C GLY A 31 -15.19 -38.62 -37.69
N ARG A 32 -14.49 -39.36 -36.81
CA ARG A 32 -15.00 -39.66 -35.45
C ARG A 32 -15.06 -38.43 -34.55
N VAL A 33 -14.16 -37.47 -34.76
CA VAL A 33 -14.12 -36.18 -34.09
C VAL A 33 -13.74 -35.10 -35.10
N ASN A 34 -14.02 -33.84 -34.78
CA ASN A 34 -13.62 -32.70 -35.59
C ASN A 34 -12.58 -31.86 -34.83
N ALA A 35 -11.43 -31.63 -35.45
CA ALA A 35 -10.36 -30.77 -34.98
C ALA A 35 -10.27 -29.51 -35.86
N LEU A 36 -9.94 -28.37 -35.26
CA LEU A 36 -9.75 -27.12 -35.96
C LEU A 36 -8.73 -26.24 -35.23
N TYR A 37 -8.08 -25.35 -35.98
CA TYR A 37 -7.47 -24.18 -35.37
C TYR A 37 -8.55 -23.31 -34.74
N SER A 38 -8.26 -22.76 -33.57
CA SER A 38 -9.24 -22.02 -32.79
C SER A 38 -8.54 -21.03 -31.86
N THR A 39 -9.34 -20.19 -31.21
CA THR A 39 -8.91 -19.27 -30.17
C THR A 39 -9.76 -19.50 -28.92
N PRO A 40 -9.34 -19.02 -27.73
CA PRO A 40 -10.18 -19.07 -26.55
C PRO A 40 -11.55 -18.39 -26.75
N SER A 41 -11.64 -17.33 -27.56
CA SER A 41 -12.91 -16.66 -27.88
C SER A 41 -13.84 -17.53 -28.72
N ILE A 42 -13.33 -18.15 -29.80
CA ILE A 42 -14.12 -19.08 -30.64
C ILE A 42 -14.60 -20.28 -29.81
N TYR A 43 -13.74 -20.83 -28.94
CA TYR A 43 -14.14 -21.88 -28.00
C TYR A 43 -15.26 -21.39 -27.06
N THR A 44 -15.12 -20.19 -26.49
CA THR A 44 -16.13 -19.61 -25.59
C THR A 44 -17.47 -19.40 -26.29
N ASP A 45 -17.47 -18.89 -27.54
CA ASP A 45 -18.68 -18.70 -28.34
C ASP A 45 -19.36 -20.04 -28.66
N ALA A 46 -18.58 -21.06 -28.99
CA ALA A 46 -19.09 -22.42 -29.19
C ALA A 46 -19.70 -22.99 -27.89
N LYS A 47 -19.07 -22.77 -26.73
CA LYS A 47 -19.60 -23.18 -25.41
C LYS A 47 -20.84 -22.39 -25.00
N PHE A 48 -20.92 -21.11 -25.34
CA PHE A 48 -22.13 -20.32 -25.13
C PHE A 48 -23.29 -20.84 -25.98
N SER A 49 -23.01 -21.20 -27.23
CA SER A 49 -23.99 -21.71 -28.20
C SER A 49 -24.58 -23.07 -27.83
N THR A 50 -23.95 -23.86 -26.93
CA THR A 50 -24.55 -25.12 -26.44
C THR A 50 -25.80 -24.87 -25.60
N ASN A 51 -25.99 -23.65 -25.08
CA ASN A 51 -27.18 -23.25 -24.32
C ASN A 51 -27.45 -24.13 -23.07
N GLU A 52 -26.38 -24.70 -22.53
CA GLU A 52 -26.36 -25.55 -21.33
C GLU A 52 -26.33 -24.70 -20.03
N PRO A 53 -26.84 -25.23 -18.91
CA PRO A 53 -26.66 -24.59 -17.60
C PRO A 53 -25.24 -24.85 -17.06
N TRP A 54 -24.59 -23.78 -16.56
CA TRP A 54 -23.23 -23.80 -16.03
C TRP A 54 -23.20 -23.71 -14.51
N PRO A 55 -22.32 -24.45 -13.80
CA PRO A 55 -22.19 -24.32 -12.35
C PRO A 55 -21.70 -22.92 -11.95
N LEU A 56 -22.22 -22.41 -10.84
CA LEU A 56 -21.81 -21.12 -10.28
C LEU A 56 -20.53 -21.27 -9.44
N LYS A 57 -19.56 -20.37 -9.66
CA LYS A 57 -18.41 -20.15 -8.76
C LYS A 57 -18.50 -18.74 -8.19
N THR A 58 -18.37 -18.62 -6.88
CA THR A 58 -18.28 -17.34 -6.14
C THR A 58 -16.95 -17.28 -5.37
N ASN A 59 -16.61 -16.17 -4.72
CA ASN A 59 -15.34 -15.97 -4.01
C ASN A 59 -14.12 -16.11 -4.94
N ASP A 60 -13.00 -16.64 -4.44
CA ASP A 60 -11.73 -16.77 -5.17
C ASP A 60 -11.21 -18.22 -5.22
N PHE A 61 -9.99 -18.39 -5.74
CA PHE A 61 -9.30 -19.68 -5.87
C PHE A 61 -8.08 -19.78 -4.94
N PHE A 62 -8.08 -19.04 -3.82
CA PHE A 62 -6.97 -19.08 -2.87
C PHE A 62 -7.24 -19.97 -1.64
N PRO A 63 -6.17 -20.49 -1.02
CA PRO A 63 -4.81 -20.61 -1.55
C PRO A 63 -4.68 -21.74 -2.58
N TYR A 64 -3.71 -21.61 -3.49
CA TYR A 64 -3.34 -22.64 -4.47
C TYR A 64 -2.38 -23.67 -3.85
N ALA A 65 -2.58 -24.93 -4.19
CA ALA A 65 -1.64 -26.02 -3.93
C ALA A 65 -1.65 -27.00 -5.11
N ASP A 66 -0.46 -27.43 -5.54
CA ASP A 66 -0.29 -28.41 -6.61
C ASP A 66 0.05 -29.82 -6.11
N ASN A 67 0.41 -29.96 -4.83
CA ASN A 67 0.61 -31.21 -4.11
C ASN A 67 0.23 -31.04 -2.62
N PRO A 68 0.02 -32.14 -1.86
CA PRO A 68 -0.42 -32.08 -0.46
C PRO A 68 0.39 -31.14 0.47
N ASN A 69 1.71 -31.06 0.28
CA ASN A 69 2.63 -30.27 1.09
C ASN A 69 3.20 -29.04 0.37
N ALA A 70 2.58 -28.63 -0.73
CA ALA A 70 3.07 -27.56 -1.60
C ALA A 70 2.01 -26.45 -1.75
N TYR A 71 1.73 -25.74 -0.65
CA TYR A 71 0.87 -24.55 -0.69
C TYR A 71 1.67 -23.34 -1.13
N TRP A 72 1.20 -22.68 -2.19
CA TRP A 72 1.84 -21.50 -2.79
C TRP A 72 1.39 -20.26 -2.05
N THR A 73 1.73 -20.20 -0.77
CA THR A 73 1.37 -19.09 0.13
C THR A 73 2.60 -18.35 0.65
N GLY A 74 3.80 -18.81 0.31
CA GLY A 74 5.06 -18.14 0.63
C GLY A 74 5.25 -16.84 -0.18
N TYR A 75 4.88 -16.86 -1.46
CA TYR A 75 5.02 -15.68 -2.32
C TYR A 75 4.14 -14.49 -1.92
N PHE A 76 3.16 -14.71 -1.03
CA PHE A 76 2.41 -13.60 -0.43
C PHE A 76 3.33 -12.64 0.34
N THR A 77 4.46 -13.13 0.87
CA THR A 77 5.47 -12.31 1.59
C THR A 77 6.85 -12.27 0.92
N SER A 78 7.21 -13.18 0.00
CA SER A 78 8.54 -13.17 -0.66
C SER A 78 8.93 -11.81 -1.23
N ARG A 79 10.19 -11.39 -1.05
CA ARG A 79 10.70 -10.07 -1.46
C ARG A 79 9.86 -8.89 -0.93
N PRO A 80 9.67 -8.79 0.40
CA PRO A 80 8.78 -7.78 0.99
C PRO A 80 9.27 -6.34 0.77
N ALA A 81 10.58 -6.13 0.54
CA ALA A 81 11.09 -4.81 0.16
C ALA A 81 10.60 -4.38 -1.23
N LEU A 82 10.64 -5.29 -2.23
CA LEU A 82 10.15 -5.02 -3.58
C LEU A 82 8.63 -4.79 -3.58
N LYS A 83 7.86 -5.59 -2.83
CA LYS A 83 6.40 -5.41 -2.67
C LYS A 83 6.04 -4.02 -2.15
N ARG A 84 6.78 -3.53 -1.15
CA ARG A 84 6.59 -2.16 -0.64
C ARG A 84 6.98 -1.12 -1.68
N TYR A 85 8.08 -1.33 -2.40
CA TYR A 85 8.54 -0.40 -3.42
C TYR A 85 7.49 -0.24 -4.53
N VAL A 86 6.89 -1.35 -4.99
CA VAL A 86 5.76 -1.33 -5.94
C VAL A 86 4.58 -0.54 -5.38
N ARG A 87 4.17 -0.77 -4.12
CA ARG A 87 3.06 -0.03 -3.49
C ARG A 87 3.33 1.48 -3.42
N MET A 88 4.52 1.86 -2.93
CA MET A 88 4.94 3.26 -2.82
C MET A 88 4.94 3.95 -4.19
N MET A 89 5.52 3.30 -5.20
CA MET A 89 5.57 3.85 -6.56
C MET A 89 4.18 3.92 -7.21
N SER A 90 3.28 3.00 -6.89
CA SER A 90 1.89 3.04 -7.36
C SER A 90 1.13 4.27 -6.81
N GLY A 91 1.23 4.54 -5.51
CA GLY A 91 0.66 5.75 -4.91
C GLY A 91 1.29 7.03 -5.43
N TYR A 92 2.62 7.03 -5.61
CA TYR A 92 3.35 8.14 -6.22
C TYR A 92 2.89 8.43 -7.65
N TYR A 93 2.74 7.39 -8.48
CA TYR A 93 2.30 7.50 -9.87
C TYR A 93 0.86 8.04 -10.00
N LEU A 94 -0.01 7.75 -9.03
CA LEU A 94 -1.33 8.38 -8.94
C LEU A 94 -1.21 9.90 -8.71
N ALA A 95 -0.41 10.33 -7.72
CA ALA A 95 -0.19 11.75 -7.45
C ALA A 95 0.49 12.47 -8.63
N ALA A 96 1.48 11.84 -9.25
CA ALA A 96 2.22 12.41 -10.39
C ALA A 96 1.32 12.68 -11.60
N ARG A 97 0.38 11.76 -11.93
CA ARG A 97 -0.57 11.96 -13.03
C ARG A 97 -1.58 13.07 -12.77
N GLN A 98 -2.00 13.25 -11.52
CA GLN A 98 -2.85 14.38 -11.13
C GLN A 98 -2.12 15.71 -11.33
N LEU A 99 -0.86 15.79 -10.86
CA LEU A 99 -0.01 16.95 -11.03
C LEU A 99 0.28 17.25 -12.51
N GLU A 100 0.54 16.22 -13.32
CA GLU A 100 0.67 16.31 -14.78
C GLU A 100 -0.60 16.91 -15.41
N PHE A 101 -1.79 16.43 -15.03
CA PHE A 101 -3.07 16.96 -15.51
C PHE A 101 -3.27 18.45 -15.16
N PHE A 102 -2.82 18.90 -13.98
CA PHE A 102 -2.99 20.29 -13.58
C PHE A 102 -2.14 21.25 -14.42
N ILE A 103 -0.90 20.88 -14.76
CA ILE A 103 -0.02 21.71 -15.59
C ILE A 103 -0.16 21.46 -17.10
N GLY A 104 -0.82 20.37 -17.48
CA GLY A 104 -0.97 19.92 -18.85
C GLY A 104 0.15 18.98 -19.28
N ARG A 105 -0.21 17.86 -19.90
CA ARG A 105 0.75 16.85 -20.40
C ARG A 105 1.69 17.46 -21.45
N SER A 106 2.99 17.21 -21.26
CA SER A 106 4.02 17.69 -22.18
C SER A 106 4.06 16.86 -23.45
N LYS A 107 4.27 17.51 -24.61
CA LYS A 107 4.47 16.81 -25.90
C LYS A 107 5.90 16.32 -26.13
N SER A 108 6.87 16.90 -25.42
CA SER A 108 8.30 16.64 -25.65
C SER A 108 9.16 16.63 -24.38
N GLY A 109 8.55 16.86 -23.21
CA GLY A 109 9.21 16.86 -21.90
C GLY A 109 8.96 15.58 -21.10
N SER A 110 9.30 15.59 -19.82
CA SER A 110 9.09 14.46 -18.92
C SER A 110 7.59 14.17 -18.74
N THR A 111 7.20 12.90 -18.90
CA THR A 111 5.84 12.39 -18.67
C THR A 111 5.87 11.34 -17.58
N THR A 112 4.68 10.90 -17.15
CA THR A 112 4.55 9.82 -16.17
C THR A 112 4.73 8.40 -16.77
N ASP A 113 4.84 8.26 -18.10
CA ASP A 113 4.79 6.97 -18.80
C ASP A 113 5.90 6.01 -18.39
N SER A 114 7.13 6.51 -18.21
CA SER A 114 8.26 5.65 -17.84
C SER A 114 8.08 4.97 -16.48
N LEU A 115 7.34 5.60 -15.56
CA LEU A 115 6.97 4.98 -14.29
C LEU A 115 5.77 4.03 -14.50
N GLY A 116 4.80 4.41 -15.35
CA GLY A 116 3.69 3.55 -15.76
C GLY A 116 4.16 2.22 -16.34
N ASP A 117 5.11 2.23 -17.27
CA ASP A 117 5.71 1.04 -17.88
C ASP A 117 6.40 0.14 -16.84
N ALA A 118 7.19 0.75 -15.95
CA ALA A 118 7.89 0.01 -14.90
C ALA A 118 6.92 -0.64 -13.91
N LEU A 119 5.85 0.07 -13.52
CA LEU A 119 4.81 -0.46 -12.65
C LEU A 119 3.99 -1.56 -13.31
N ALA A 120 3.65 -1.39 -14.59
CA ALA A 120 2.93 -2.40 -15.38
C ALA A 120 3.75 -3.69 -15.47
N LEU A 121 5.05 -3.59 -15.74
CA LEU A 121 5.96 -4.73 -15.73
C LEU A 121 6.07 -5.36 -14.34
N ALA A 122 6.12 -4.55 -13.28
CA ALA A 122 6.20 -5.04 -11.91
C ALA A 122 4.94 -5.78 -11.45
N GLN A 123 3.81 -5.68 -12.17
CA GLN A 123 2.62 -6.50 -11.90
C GLN A 123 2.70 -7.92 -12.49
N HIS A 124 3.78 -8.25 -13.22
CA HIS A 124 4.03 -9.62 -13.67
C HIS A 124 3.98 -10.61 -12.49
N HIS A 125 3.51 -11.83 -12.76
CA HIS A 125 3.31 -12.85 -11.72
C HIS A 125 4.62 -13.48 -11.19
N ASP A 126 5.76 -13.06 -11.73
CA ASP A 126 7.12 -13.26 -11.17
C ASP A 126 7.83 -11.92 -10.97
N ALA A 127 7.12 -10.90 -10.50
CA ALA A 127 7.73 -9.62 -10.15
C ALA A 127 7.29 -9.22 -8.75
N VAL A 128 6.09 -8.62 -8.61
CA VAL A 128 5.57 -8.27 -7.28
C VAL A 128 5.35 -9.49 -6.40
N THR A 129 5.19 -10.70 -6.95
CA THR A 129 5.13 -11.97 -6.21
C THR A 129 6.46 -12.35 -5.57
N GLY A 130 7.59 -11.87 -6.08
CA GLY A 130 8.93 -12.15 -5.58
C GLY A 130 9.41 -13.56 -5.90
N THR A 131 8.99 -14.11 -7.03
CA THR A 131 9.25 -15.49 -7.48
C THR A 131 10.25 -15.59 -8.65
N GLU A 132 10.90 -14.48 -8.97
CA GLU A 132 11.99 -14.36 -9.92
C GLU A 132 13.37 -14.57 -9.30
N LYS A 133 14.37 -14.80 -10.16
CA LYS A 133 15.79 -14.80 -9.79
C LYS A 133 16.24 -13.44 -9.24
N GLN A 134 17.27 -13.44 -8.39
CA GLN A 134 17.72 -12.21 -7.72
C GLN A 134 18.12 -11.09 -8.70
N HIS A 135 18.80 -11.42 -9.80
CA HIS A 135 19.20 -10.41 -10.77
C HIS A 135 18.00 -9.80 -11.54
N VAL A 136 16.89 -10.52 -11.66
CA VAL A 136 15.64 -10.03 -12.26
C VAL A 136 14.91 -9.12 -11.28
N ALA A 137 14.87 -9.48 -9.99
CA ALA A 137 14.37 -8.60 -8.92
C ALA A 137 15.10 -7.25 -8.90
N ASN A 138 16.43 -7.30 -9.06
CA ASN A 138 17.27 -6.11 -9.17
C ASN A 138 16.93 -5.27 -10.42
N ASP A 139 16.62 -5.90 -11.57
CA ASP A 139 16.20 -5.19 -12.78
C ASP A 139 14.84 -4.52 -12.61
N TYR A 140 13.86 -5.17 -11.96
CA TYR A 140 12.58 -4.53 -11.62
C TYR A 140 12.78 -3.31 -10.72
N ALA A 141 13.57 -3.43 -9.66
CA ALA A 141 13.89 -2.30 -8.77
C ALA A 141 14.61 -1.18 -9.53
N LYS A 142 15.54 -1.50 -10.42
CA LYS A 142 16.23 -0.53 -11.29
C LYS A 142 15.24 0.22 -12.19
N ARG A 143 14.30 -0.48 -12.84
CA ARG A 143 13.29 0.12 -13.71
C ARG A 143 12.35 1.03 -12.94
N LEU A 144 11.89 0.61 -11.76
CA LEU A 144 11.08 1.44 -10.86
C LEU A 144 11.84 2.72 -10.48
N SER A 145 13.14 2.63 -10.15
CA SER A 145 13.97 3.79 -9.84
C SER A 145 14.13 4.75 -11.01
N ILE A 146 14.37 4.24 -12.23
CA ILE A 146 14.44 5.05 -13.45
C ILE A 146 13.10 5.76 -13.73
N GLY A 147 11.99 5.03 -13.62
CA GLY A 147 10.65 5.58 -13.79
C GLY A 147 10.34 6.68 -12.76
N TYR A 148 10.67 6.42 -11.48
CA TYR A 148 10.53 7.39 -10.41
C TYR A 148 11.31 8.66 -10.69
N LYS A 149 12.56 8.57 -11.12
CA LYS A 149 13.38 9.77 -11.38
C LYS A 149 12.79 10.69 -12.46
N LYS A 150 12.24 10.12 -13.54
CA LYS A 150 11.54 10.90 -14.56
C LYS A 150 10.24 11.53 -14.05
N ALA A 151 9.47 10.77 -13.26
CA ALA A 151 8.25 11.29 -12.65
C ALA A 151 8.56 12.37 -11.58
N GLU A 152 9.66 12.25 -10.84
CA GLU A 152 10.12 13.21 -9.83
C GLU A 152 10.43 14.58 -10.43
N GLU A 153 11.04 14.63 -11.62
CA GLU A 153 11.28 15.86 -12.38
C GLU A 153 9.97 16.56 -12.75
N LEU A 154 9.00 15.79 -13.25
CA LEU A 154 7.67 16.29 -13.59
C LEU A 154 6.91 16.79 -12.36
N VAL A 155 6.94 16.04 -11.25
CA VAL A 155 6.32 16.43 -9.99
C VAL A 155 6.95 17.73 -9.45
N SER A 156 8.28 17.82 -9.44
CA SER A 156 8.99 19.04 -9.02
C SER A 156 8.58 20.25 -9.86
N THR A 157 8.55 20.08 -11.19
CA THR A 157 8.11 21.11 -12.14
C THR A 157 6.66 21.51 -11.88
N SER A 158 5.77 20.53 -11.70
CA SER A 158 4.34 20.77 -11.48
C SER A 158 4.09 21.55 -10.20
N LEU A 159 4.74 21.17 -9.09
CA LEU A 159 4.63 21.87 -7.81
C LEU A 159 5.23 23.27 -7.86
N GLY A 160 6.35 23.46 -8.56
CA GLY A 160 6.92 24.78 -8.82
C GLY A 160 5.93 25.68 -9.57
N CYS A 161 5.38 25.18 -10.68
CA CYS A 161 4.41 25.90 -11.49
C CYS A 161 3.12 26.25 -10.76
N LEU A 162 2.60 25.34 -9.94
CA LEU A 162 1.37 25.56 -9.18
C LEU A 162 1.58 26.46 -7.96
N SER A 163 2.82 26.58 -7.47
CA SER A 163 3.13 27.41 -6.30
C SER A 163 3.59 28.83 -6.65
N GLU A 164 4.10 29.10 -7.85
CA GLU A 164 4.59 30.43 -8.24
C GLU A 164 3.45 31.39 -8.65
N SER A 165 3.43 32.57 -8.05
CA SER A 165 2.47 33.63 -8.37
C SER A 165 2.85 34.32 -9.69
N GLY A 166 2.01 34.22 -10.73
CA GLY A 166 2.11 35.07 -11.93
C GLY A 166 2.40 34.41 -13.30
N SER A 167 2.39 33.08 -13.43
CA SER A 167 2.56 32.42 -14.74
C SER A 167 1.24 32.19 -15.48
N ASN A 168 0.80 33.16 -16.29
CA ASN A 168 -0.37 33.04 -17.19
C ASN A 168 -0.11 32.27 -18.50
N SER A 169 0.86 31.36 -18.53
CA SER A 169 1.11 30.49 -19.68
C SER A 169 1.56 29.10 -19.21
N ARG A 170 1.41 28.08 -20.08
CA ARG A 170 1.85 26.69 -19.84
C ARG A 170 3.24 26.67 -19.22
N CYS A 171 3.30 26.51 -17.90
CA CYS A 171 4.53 26.64 -17.16
C CYS A 171 5.40 25.42 -17.43
N SER A 172 6.55 25.66 -18.07
CA SER A 172 7.51 24.61 -18.43
C SER A 172 8.81 24.72 -17.65
N SER A 173 9.03 25.81 -16.91
CA SER A 173 10.31 26.11 -16.25
C SER A 173 10.11 27.02 -15.03
N PRO A 174 9.63 26.48 -13.90
CA PRO A 174 9.50 27.25 -12.67
C PRO A 174 10.88 27.64 -12.12
N THR A 175 10.96 28.77 -11.44
CA THR A 175 12.20 29.22 -10.77
C THR A 175 12.52 28.37 -9.54
N THR A 176 11.48 27.90 -8.86
CA THR A 176 11.52 27.13 -7.62
C THR A 176 11.71 25.67 -7.95
N LYS A 177 12.81 25.10 -7.47
CA LYS A 177 13.11 23.69 -7.64
C LYS A 177 12.84 22.96 -6.33
N PHE A 178 11.77 22.18 -6.33
CA PHE A 178 11.49 21.29 -5.21
C PHE A 178 12.30 20.00 -5.31
N VAL A 179 12.79 19.54 -4.16
CA VAL A 179 13.50 18.26 -4.00
C VAL A 179 12.63 17.33 -3.16
N GLN A 180 12.61 16.05 -3.47
CA GLN A 180 11.86 15.04 -2.71
C GLN A 180 12.83 14.10 -1.98
N CYS A 181 12.36 13.46 -0.90
CA CYS A 181 13.15 12.57 -0.06
C CYS A 181 12.55 11.15 -0.04
N PRO A 182 12.83 10.30 -1.04
CA PRO A 182 12.26 8.95 -1.09
C PRO A 182 12.80 8.00 0.00
N LEU A 183 13.87 8.39 0.72
CA LEU A 183 14.55 7.61 1.75
C LEU A 183 14.28 8.12 3.17
N LEU A 184 13.17 8.85 3.38
CA LEU A 184 12.75 9.30 4.72
C LEU A 184 12.61 8.12 5.69
N ASN A 185 12.22 6.95 5.21
CA ASN A 185 12.03 5.76 6.01
C ASN A 185 13.32 5.28 6.72
N ILE A 186 14.49 5.60 6.17
CA ILE A 186 15.81 5.37 6.77
C ILE A 186 16.46 6.67 7.25
N THR A 187 15.63 7.63 7.71
CA THR A 187 16.08 8.92 8.28
C THR A 187 16.99 9.74 7.35
N TYR A 188 16.87 9.58 6.03
CA TYR A 188 17.71 10.31 5.05
C TYR A 188 16.90 11.30 4.21
N CYS A 189 17.14 12.59 4.44
CA CYS A 189 16.56 13.69 3.67
C CYS A 189 17.52 14.89 3.64
N PRO A 190 18.41 14.97 2.63
CA PRO A 190 19.41 16.04 2.56
C PRO A 190 18.88 17.48 2.67
N PRO A 191 17.72 17.84 2.07
CA PRO A 191 17.15 19.18 2.24
C PRO A 191 16.85 19.55 3.70
N SER A 192 16.43 18.60 4.54
CA SER A 192 16.08 18.87 5.94
C SER A 192 17.25 18.70 6.93
N GLU A 193 18.37 18.16 6.46
CA GLU A 193 19.60 17.93 7.22
C GLU A 193 20.59 19.10 7.13
N MET A 194 20.21 20.20 6.48
CA MET A 194 21.05 21.39 6.40
C MET A 194 21.08 22.15 7.73
N ASN A 195 22.23 22.71 8.09
CA ASN A 195 22.32 23.65 9.19
C ASN A 195 21.61 24.94 8.78
N LEU A 196 20.35 25.09 9.20
CA LEU A 196 19.59 26.32 8.99
C LEU A 196 20.37 27.48 9.64
N SER A 197 20.82 28.46 8.86
CA SER A 197 21.39 29.69 9.41
C SER A 197 20.28 30.64 9.86
N GLN A 198 20.60 31.61 10.72
CA GLN A 198 19.64 32.65 11.10
C GLN A 198 19.10 33.36 9.85
N GLY A 199 17.77 33.39 9.68
CA GLY A 199 17.09 34.01 8.55
C GLY A 199 16.74 33.08 7.39
N LYS A 200 17.14 31.80 7.44
CA LYS A 200 16.73 30.78 6.47
C LYS A 200 15.64 29.87 7.00
N SER A 201 14.81 29.34 6.10
CA SER A 201 13.76 28.38 6.46
C SER A 201 13.69 27.25 5.45
N LEU A 202 13.49 26.02 5.94
CA LEU A 202 13.12 24.89 5.11
C LEU A 202 11.64 25.01 4.77
N VAL A 203 11.35 25.07 3.48
CA VAL A 203 10.00 25.03 2.94
C VAL A 203 9.60 23.57 2.76
N VAL A 204 8.44 23.20 3.29
CA VAL A 204 7.86 21.87 3.19
C VAL A 204 6.49 22.01 2.51
N LEU A 205 6.44 21.74 1.21
CA LEU A 205 5.20 21.65 0.46
C LEU A 205 4.63 20.24 0.57
N VAL A 206 3.37 20.15 0.95
CA VAL A 206 2.68 18.89 1.27
C VAL A 206 1.49 18.73 0.34
N TYR A 207 1.56 17.82 -0.62
CA TYR A 207 0.49 17.55 -1.59
C TYR A 207 -0.36 16.35 -1.18
N ASN A 208 -1.68 16.50 -1.29
CA ASN A 208 -2.68 15.49 -0.99
C ASN A 208 -3.39 15.05 -2.28
N SER A 209 -3.19 13.79 -2.67
CA SER A 209 -3.77 13.18 -3.86
C SER A 209 -5.17 12.60 -3.67
N LEU A 210 -5.71 12.64 -2.46
CA LEU A 210 -7.07 12.21 -2.16
C LEU A 210 -8.10 13.29 -2.50
N GLY A 211 -9.31 12.86 -2.84
CA GLY A 211 -10.47 13.76 -3.00
C GLY A 211 -11.11 14.18 -1.67
N TRP A 212 -10.44 13.96 -0.54
CA TRP A 212 -10.87 14.34 0.80
C TRP A 212 -9.87 15.30 1.43
N LYS A 213 -10.35 16.15 2.34
CA LYS A 213 -9.45 16.91 3.23
C LYS A 213 -8.66 15.92 4.07
N ARG A 214 -7.35 16.10 4.17
CA ARG A 214 -6.47 15.23 4.93
C ARG A 214 -5.84 15.95 6.11
N GLU A 215 -5.95 15.34 7.28
CA GLU A 215 -5.24 15.75 8.49
C GLU A 215 -4.33 14.62 8.94
N ASP A 216 -3.03 14.88 9.01
CA ASP A 216 -2.02 13.87 9.30
C ASP A 216 -0.86 14.45 10.11
N VAL A 217 0.01 13.61 10.65
CA VAL A 217 1.22 14.05 11.36
C VAL A 217 2.44 13.79 10.48
N LEU A 218 3.12 14.86 10.10
CA LEU A 218 4.37 14.77 9.34
C LEU A 218 5.54 14.58 10.28
N ARG A 219 6.53 13.80 9.83
CA ARG A 219 7.80 13.58 10.55
C ARG A 219 8.96 13.84 9.61
N ILE A 220 9.84 14.79 9.96
CA ILE A 220 10.99 15.20 9.14
C ILE A 220 12.28 15.17 9.98
N PRO A 221 13.40 14.59 9.50
CA PRO A 221 14.64 14.57 10.26
C PRO A 221 15.29 15.96 10.26
N VAL A 222 15.75 16.42 11.42
CA VAL A 222 16.34 17.75 11.63
C VAL A 222 17.61 17.68 12.49
N MET A 223 18.48 18.67 12.30
CA MET A 223 19.78 18.76 12.99
C MET A 223 19.72 19.45 14.36
N SER A 224 18.76 20.35 14.55
CA SER A 224 18.68 21.24 15.70
C SER A 224 17.51 20.87 16.62
N ASP A 225 17.70 21.11 17.92
CA ASP A 225 16.64 21.09 18.93
C ASP A 225 15.89 22.42 19.06
N SER A 226 16.33 23.45 18.32
CA SER A 226 15.86 24.83 18.44
C SER A 226 15.05 25.25 17.22
N ILE A 227 14.03 24.46 16.91
CA ILE A 227 13.20 24.61 15.72
C ILE A 227 11.80 25.14 16.04
N VAL A 228 11.19 25.83 15.08
CA VAL A 228 9.79 26.24 15.08
C VAL A 228 9.18 25.90 13.74
N VAL A 229 7.91 25.50 13.75
CA VAL A 229 7.14 25.18 12.55
C VAL A 229 6.03 26.22 12.38
N HIS A 230 5.93 26.80 11.18
CA HIS A 230 4.82 27.68 10.80
C HIS A 230 3.97 27.02 9.71
N ASP A 231 2.66 27.26 9.77
CA ASP A 231 1.70 26.85 8.74
C ASP A 231 1.70 27.80 7.52
N SER A 232 0.80 27.53 6.58
CA SER A 232 0.63 28.30 5.34
C SER A 232 0.11 29.72 5.56
N GLU A 233 -0.45 30.01 6.74
CA GLU A 233 -0.92 31.34 7.17
C GLU A 233 0.15 32.09 7.97
N GLY A 234 1.32 31.49 8.17
CA GLY A 234 2.42 32.05 8.97
C GLY A 234 2.22 31.96 10.47
N ARG A 235 1.28 31.13 10.94
CA ARG A 235 1.06 30.88 12.37
C ARG A 235 2.01 29.79 12.86
N GLU A 236 2.63 30.02 14.01
CA GLU A 236 3.38 28.98 14.72
C GLU A 236 2.42 27.86 15.16
N ILE A 237 2.77 26.60 14.85
CA ILE A 237 1.98 25.42 15.20
C ILE A 237 2.70 24.53 16.22
N GLU A 238 1.90 23.81 17.02
CA GLU A 238 2.44 22.84 17.99
C GLU A 238 3.28 21.79 17.26
N SER A 239 4.51 21.61 17.72
CA SER A 239 5.48 20.67 17.16
C SER A 239 6.23 19.94 18.28
N GLN A 240 6.66 18.72 17.99
CA GLN A 240 7.31 17.81 18.93
C GLN A 240 8.62 17.29 18.34
N LEU A 241 9.69 17.31 19.13
CA LEU A 241 10.97 16.70 18.78
C LEU A 241 11.08 15.30 19.39
N LEU A 242 11.44 14.31 18.57
CA LEU A 242 11.69 12.93 18.98
C LEU A 242 13.14 12.57 18.65
N PRO A 243 13.94 12.05 19.59
CA PRO A 243 15.28 11.56 19.27
C PRO A 243 15.22 10.43 18.22
N ILE A 244 16.18 10.40 17.31
CA ILE A 244 16.30 9.31 16.34
C ILE A 244 16.82 8.05 17.06
N ALA A 245 16.10 6.92 16.90
CA ALA A 245 16.49 5.65 17.47
C ALA A 245 17.80 5.12 16.85
N ASN A 246 18.67 4.52 17.67
CA ASN A 246 19.94 3.95 17.22
C ASN A 246 19.76 2.92 16.09
N ALA A 247 18.71 2.09 16.17
CA ALA A 247 18.38 1.12 15.13
C ALA A 247 18.13 1.80 13.76
N SER A 248 17.42 2.94 13.75
CA SER A 248 17.20 3.74 12.54
C SER A 248 18.49 4.39 12.02
N SER A 249 19.35 4.88 12.92
CA SER A 249 20.65 5.46 12.54
C SER A 249 21.59 4.42 11.91
N HIS A 250 21.67 3.22 12.46
CA HIS A 250 22.45 2.12 11.87
C HIS A 250 21.90 1.71 10.51
N LEU A 251 20.57 1.65 10.37
CA LEU A 251 19.92 1.36 9.09
C LEU A 251 20.30 2.40 8.03
N ARG A 252 20.28 3.69 8.40
CA ARG A 252 20.64 4.82 7.55
C ARG A 252 22.06 4.70 7.00
N ASP A 253 23.05 4.60 7.88
CA ASP A 253 24.46 4.64 7.49
C ASP A 253 24.81 3.53 6.48
N ARG A 254 24.22 2.35 6.68
CA ARG A 254 24.37 1.21 5.77
C ARG A 254 23.63 1.43 4.44
N HIS A 255 22.34 1.73 4.49
CA HIS A 255 21.49 1.70 3.29
C HIS A 255 21.67 2.92 2.39
N VAL A 256 22.02 4.09 2.95
CA VAL A 256 22.37 5.26 2.12
C VAL A 256 23.58 4.95 1.26
N LYS A 257 24.63 4.31 1.83
CA LYS A 257 25.80 3.87 1.07
C LYS A 257 25.41 2.84 0.01
N ALA A 258 24.55 1.87 0.34
CA ALA A 258 24.13 0.82 -0.60
C ALA A 258 23.31 1.36 -1.77
N TYR A 259 22.44 2.35 -1.53
CA TYR A 259 21.55 2.88 -2.56
C TYR A 259 22.18 3.99 -3.40
N LEU A 260 23.00 4.85 -2.78
CA LEU A 260 23.53 6.06 -3.42
C LEU A 260 25.03 5.99 -3.69
N GLY A 261 25.74 4.98 -3.17
CA GLY A 261 27.20 4.87 -3.30
C GLY A 261 28.00 5.88 -2.46
N THR A 262 27.32 6.66 -1.61
CA THR A 262 27.93 7.72 -0.79
C THR A 262 27.53 7.57 0.67
N SER A 263 28.44 7.88 1.59
CA SER A 263 28.10 8.00 3.01
C SER A 263 27.31 9.29 3.28
N PRO A 264 26.36 9.27 4.23
CA PRO A 264 25.67 10.49 4.61
C PRO A 264 26.62 11.56 5.19
N ALA A 265 26.47 12.81 4.78
CA ALA A 265 27.33 13.92 5.20
C ALA A 265 26.99 14.50 6.58
N ALA A 266 25.75 14.31 7.03
CA ALA A 266 25.23 14.76 8.32
C ALA A 266 24.61 13.59 9.08
N SER A 267 24.32 13.79 10.37
CA SER A 267 23.59 12.84 11.20
C SER A 267 22.48 13.61 11.92
N PRO A 268 21.23 13.59 11.41
CA PRO A 268 20.12 14.24 12.10
C PRO A 268 19.96 13.66 13.50
N LYS A 269 19.60 14.51 14.45
CA LYS A 269 19.48 14.14 15.87
C LYS A 269 18.04 13.86 16.25
N PHE A 270 17.11 14.53 15.59
CA PHE A 270 15.70 14.49 15.93
C PHE A 270 14.84 14.30 14.69
N TRP A 271 13.67 13.72 14.91
CA TRP A 271 12.49 13.94 14.10
C TRP A 271 11.72 15.13 14.65
N VAL A 272 11.33 16.07 13.80
CA VAL A 272 10.24 16.98 14.13
C VAL A 272 8.92 16.38 13.66
N ALA A 273 7.97 16.24 14.58
CA ALA A 273 6.59 15.89 14.32
C ALA A 273 5.70 17.14 14.40
N PHE A 274 4.79 17.33 13.45
CA PHE A 274 3.78 18.40 13.48
C PHE A 274 2.53 18.01 12.68
N PRO A 275 1.33 18.51 13.07
CA PRO A 275 0.12 18.27 12.32
C PRO A 275 0.11 19.04 11.00
N ALA A 276 -0.31 18.39 9.92
CA ALA A 276 -0.56 18.98 8.62
C ALA A 276 -2.05 18.84 8.26
N SER A 277 -2.59 19.85 7.59
CA SER A 277 -3.96 19.90 7.09
C SER A 277 -3.92 20.37 5.63
N VAL A 278 -4.39 19.51 4.74
CA VAL A 278 -4.27 19.71 3.29
C VAL A 278 -5.62 19.51 2.62
N ALA A 279 -5.97 20.42 1.72
CA ALA A 279 -7.20 20.36 0.94
C ALA A 279 -7.24 19.12 0.04
N PRO A 280 -8.44 18.68 -0.40
CA PRO A 280 -8.58 17.69 -1.47
C PRO A 280 -7.81 18.11 -2.73
N LEU A 281 -7.12 17.16 -3.36
CA LEU A 281 -6.38 17.37 -4.61
C LEU A 281 -5.58 18.68 -4.62
N GLY A 282 -4.81 18.89 -3.56
CA GLY A 282 -4.26 20.20 -3.25
C GLY A 282 -2.97 20.11 -2.44
N PHE A 283 -2.34 21.25 -2.18
CA PHE A 283 -1.20 21.34 -1.29
C PHE A 283 -1.32 22.46 -0.26
N SER A 284 -0.57 22.30 0.83
CA SER A 284 -0.30 23.33 1.84
C SER A 284 1.21 23.43 2.06
N THR A 285 1.72 24.63 2.32
CA THR A 285 3.14 24.87 2.58
C THR A 285 3.39 25.15 4.06
N TYR A 286 4.42 24.53 4.62
CA TYR A 286 4.89 24.71 5.99
C TYR A 286 6.34 25.19 5.99
N PHE A 287 6.74 25.89 7.06
CA PHE A 287 8.07 26.45 7.19
C PHE A 287 8.73 26.01 8.48
N ILE A 288 9.90 25.36 8.38
CA ILE A 288 10.72 24.96 9.52
C ILE A 288 11.92 25.91 9.60
N SER A 289 12.06 26.60 10.73
CA SER A 289 13.09 27.62 10.95
C SER A 289 13.69 27.53 12.36
N ILE A 290 14.87 28.13 12.57
CA ILE A 290 15.41 28.30 13.94
C ILE A 290 14.59 29.35 14.68
N GLY A 291 14.10 28.99 15.88
CA GLY A 291 13.31 29.89 16.72
C GLY A 291 13.94 30.19 18.07
N LYS A 292 13.41 31.22 18.76
CA LYS A 292 13.79 31.56 20.14
C LYS A 292 13.09 30.66 21.18
N ARG A 293 11.88 30.20 20.85
CA ARG A 293 11.10 29.23 21.62
C ARG A 293 11.05 27.96 20.80
N SER A 294 11.56 26.86 21.33
CA SER A 294 11.74 25.63 20.58
C SER A 294 10.50 24.73 20.62
N ALA A 295 10.37 23.86 19.61
CA ALA A 295 9.47 22.71 19.62
C ALA A 295 9.62 21.90 20.92
N SER A 296 8.51 21.29 21.36
CA SER A 296 8.51 20.54 22.62
C SER A 296 9.33 19.26 22.47
N ILE A 297 10.43 19.14 23.21
CA ILE A 297 11.22 17.91 23.22
C ILE A 297 10.45 16.84 24.00
N SER A 298 10.35 15.66 23.41
CA SER A 298 9.67 14.53 24.03
C SER A 298 10.36 14.15 25.34
N SER A 299 9.59 13.96 26.41
CA SER A 299 10.13 13.45 27.67
C SER A 299 10.44 11.97 27.51
N THR A 300 11.68 11.60 27.80
CA THR A 300 12.17 10.22 27.71
C THR A 300 12.12 9.54 29.08
N SER A 301 11.62 8.31 29.14
CA SER A 301 11.63 7.46 30.32
C SER A 301 11.91 6.00 29.94
N THR A 302 12.48 5.22 30.85
CA THR A 302 12.71 3.77 30.65
C THR A 302 11.84 2.95 31.60
N LEU A 303 11.33 1.82 31.13
CA LEU A 303 10.59 0.90 32.00
C LEU A 303 11.59 0.01 32.75
N ASN A 304 11.86 0.30 34.03
CA ASN A 304 12.79 -0.47 34.84
C ASN A 304 12.07 -1.56 35.65
N SER A 305 12.50 -2.82 35.52
CA SER A 305 11.91 -3.97 36.23
C SER A 305 12.26 -4.06 37.72
N GLN A 306 13.19 -3.23 38.22
CA GLN A 306 13.77 -3.33 39.58
C GLN A 306 13.27 -2.30 40.61
N GLY A 307 12.24 -1.50 40.32
CA GLY A 307 11.67 -0.52 41.27
C GLY A 307 10.18 -0.77 41.53
N SER A 308 9.75 -0.79 42.79
CA SER A 308 8.41 -1.20 43.23
C SER A 308 7.24 -0.25 42.87
N GLU A 309 7.39 0.67 41.92
CA GLU A 309 6.40 1.76 41.70
C GLU A 309 5.76 1.87 40.31
N SER A 310 6.00 0.98 39.34
CA SER A 310 5.19 1.00 38.10
C SER A 310 4.67 -0.38 37.72
N ARG A 311 3.55 -0.78 38.34
CA ARG A 311 2.92 -2.08 38.06
C ARG A 311 2.17 -2.14 36.73
N ASN A 312 1.85 -1.01 36.08
CA ASN A 312 1.29 -0.92 34.72
C ASN A 312 1.63 0.45 34.13
N LEU A 313 2.20 0.49 32.92
CA LEU A 313 2.55 1.74 32.23
C LEU A 313 1.51 2.06 31.16
N GLN A 314 0.94 3.27 31.20
CA GLN A 314 0.01 3.76 30.18
C GLN A 314 0.70 4.69 29.17
N VAL A 315 0.36 4.51 27.90
CA VAL A 315 0.81 5.29 26.73
C VAL A 315 -0.42 5.74 25.93
N GLY A 316 -0.39 6.97 25.42
CA GLY A 316 -1.52 7.59 24.73
C GLY A 316 -2.13 8.72 25.57
N GLN A 317 -1.97 9.95 25.08
CA GLN A 317 -2.54 11.16 25.70
C GLN A 317 -3.95 11.49 25.20
N GLY A 318 -4.39 10.81 24.14
CA GLY A 318 -5.71 10.99 23.53
C GLY A 318 -6.77 10.04 24.10
N ARG A 319 -7.76 9.72 23.25
CA ARG A 319 -8.81 8.72 23.57
C ARG A 319 -8.30 7.29 23.56
N LEU A 320 -7.37 6.98 22.66
CA LEU A 320 -6.72 5.68 22.55
C LEU A 320 -5.58 5.60 23.58
N LYS A 321 -5.61 4.54 24.37
CA LYS A 321 -4.67 4.26 25.44
C LYS A 321 -4.24 2.80 25.40
N LEU A 322 -2.93 2.61 25.50
CA LEU A 322 -2.26 1.33 25.55
C LEU A 322 -1.64 1.12 26.93
N GLN A 323 -1.78 -0.08 27.50
CA GLN A 323 -1.15 -0.44 28.76
C GLN A 323 -0.08 -1.51 28.53
N TYR A 324 1.09 -1.29 29.10
CA TYR A 324 2.21 -2.21 29.09
C TYR A 324 2.42 -2.79 30.49
N ASP A 325 2.71 -4.09 30.56
CA ASP A 325 3.05 -4.78 31.79
C ASP A 325 4.49 -4.47 32.25
N ALA A 326 4.87 -5.01 33.41
CA ALA A 326 6.21 -4.81 33.98
C ALA A 326 7.35 -5.43 33.14
N ALA A 327 7.04 -6.36 32.22
CA ALA A 327 7.98 -6.95 31.29
C ALA A 327 8.11 -6.13 29.99
N GLY A 328 7.35 -5.03 29.87
CA GLY A 328 7.35 -4.20 28.67
C GLY A 328 6.54 -4.80 27.52
N ALA A 329 5.70 -5.80 27.78
CA ALA A 329 4.77 -6.34 26.81
C ALA A 329 3.47 -5.53 26.83
N LEU A 330 2.94 -5.24 25.64
CA LEU A 330 1.62 -4.60 25.50
C LEU A 330 0.57 -5.59 25.99
N SER A 331 -0.27 -5.17 26.95
CA SER A 331 -1.20 -6.03 27.70
C SER A 331 -2.67 -5.63 27.55
N GLN A 332 -2.96 -4.35 27.34
CA GLN A 332 -4.33 -3.86 27.20
C GLN A 332 -4.45 -2.74 26.15
N TYR A 333 -5.54 -2.81 25.38
CA TYR A 333 -6.03 -1.76 24.50
C TYR A 333 -7.30 -1.14 25.09
N SER A 334 -7.42 0.20 25.04
CA SER A 334 -8.63 0.92 25.44
C SER A 334 -8.87 2.16 24.57
N ASP A 335 -10.09 2.34 24.08
CA ASP A 335 -10.56 3.60 23.48
C ASP A 335 -11.74 4.15 24.29
N SER A 336 -11.52 5.30 24.94
CA SER A 336 -12.54 5.93 25.80
C SER A 336 -13.75 6.49 25.06
N LYS A 337 -13.68 6.70 23.74
CA LYS A 337 -14.83 7.16 22.95
C LYS A 337 -15.77 6.02 22.60
N THR A 338 -15.23 4.88 22.17
CA THR A 338 -16.01 3.70 21.78
C THR A 338 -16.30 2.78 22.96
N GLN A 339 -15.66 3.00 24.11
CA GLN A 339 -15.73 2.13 25.30
C GLN A 339 -15.23 0.70 25.01
N VAL A 340 -14.41 0.56 23.97
CA VAL A 340 -13.79 -0.73 23.63
C VAL A 340 -12.57 -0.92 24.53
N GLU A 341 -12.60 -2.01 25.30
CA GLU A 341 -11.45 -2.52 26.04
C GLU A 341 -11.15 -3.94 25.61
N ALA A 342 -9.88 -4.29 25.42
CA ALA A 342 -9.48 -5.64 25.05
C ALA A 342 -8.15 -6.03 25.71
N ASN A 343 -8.10 -7.27 26.21
CA ASN A 343 -6.83 -7.92 26.49
C ASN A 343 -6.11 -8.12 25.17
N PHE A 344 -4.86 -7.73 25.15
CA PHE A 344 -4.10 -7.59 23.93
C PHE A 344 -2.69 -8.08 24.17
N GLU A 345 -2.20 -8.96 23.32
CA GLU A 345 -0.82 -9.43 23.39
C GLU A 345 -0.22 -9.44 21.98
N GLN A 346 0.97 -8.87 21.83
CA GLN A 346 1.72 -8.86 20.58
C GLN A 346 2.99 -9.68 20.75
N LYS A 347 3.19 -10.63 19.83
CA LYS A 347 4.35 -11.54 19.84
C LYS A 347 5.03 -11.60 18.48
N TYR A 348 6.27 -12.09 18.50
CA TYR A 348 6.99 -12.51 17.32
C TYR A 348 7.29 -14.01 17.39
N LYS A 349 7.24 -14.66 16.24
CA LYS A 349 7.68 -16.05 16.04
C LYS A 349 8.24 -16.20 14.64
N TYR A 350 9.03 -17.23 14.40
CA TYR A 350 9.34 -17.62 13.04
C TYR A 350 9.00 -19.09 12.82
N TYR A 351 8.60 -19.39 11.60
CA TYR A 351 8.51 -20.77 11.12
C TYR A 351 9.88 -21.18 10.58
N LEU A 352 10.29 -22.41 10.90
CA LEU A 352 11.42 -23.04 10.27
C LEU A 352 11.00 -23.55 8.90
N GLY A 353 11.68 -23.11 7.84
CA GLY A 353 11.42 -23.61 6.49
C GLY A 353 11.82 -25.08 6.37
N GLN A 354 10.95 -25.92 5.81
CA GLN A 354 11.31 -27.29 5.48
C GLN A 354 12.40 -27.29 4.40
N ASP A 355 13.45 -28.09 4.59
CA ASP A 355 14.63 -28.13 3.72
C ASP A 355 14.52 -29.16 2.59
N GLY A 356 13.45 -29.96 2.60
CA GLY A 356 13.23 -31.03 1.61
C GLY A 356 14.02 -32.32 1.94
N SER A 357 14.69 -32.39 3.09
CA SER A 357 15.33 -33.62 3.56
C SER A 357 14.29 -34.54 4.20
N GLY A 358 13.79 -35.50 3.43
CA GLY A 358 12.81 -36.49 3.89
C GLY A 358 12.12 -37.25 2.76
N ASP A 359 11.10 -38.04 3.10
CA ASP A 359 10.33 -38.84 2.12
C ASP A 359 9.57 -37.96 1.11
N ASP A 360 9.19 -36.75 1.51
CA ASP A 360 8.63 -35.72 0.63
C ASP A 360 9.65 -34.60 0.43
N PRO A 361 10.25 -34.48 -0.76
CA PRO A 361 11.35 -33.55 -1.05
C PRO A 361 10.91 -32.09 -1.17
N GLN A 362 9.64 -31.74 -0.95
CA GLN A 362 9.17 -30.37 -1.08
C GLN A 362 9.82 -29.43 -0.04
N ALA A 363 10.69 -28.52 -0.44
CA ALA A 363 11.21 -27.48 0.44
C ALA A 363 10.25 -26.27 0.55
N SER A 364 10.44 -25.41 1.56
CA SER A 364 9.92 -24.04 1.54
C SER A 364 10.84 -23.18 0.67
N GLY A 365 10.28 -22.30 -0.17
CA GLY A 365 11.04 -21.47 -1.11
C GLY A 365 10.30 -20.18 -1.48
N ALA A 366 10.64 -19.59 -2.64
CA ALA A 366 10.05 -18.32 -3.06
C ALA A 366 8.53 -18.40 -3.26
N TYR A 367 8.01 -19.52 -3.75
CA TYR A 367 6.58 -19.78 -3.97
C TYR A 367 5.93 -20.40 -2.74
N ILE A 368 6.54 -21.48 -2.26
CA ILE A 368 5.92 -22.41 -1.32
C ILE A 368 6.26 -22.03 0.12
N PHE A 369 5.24 -22.07 0.97
CA PHE A 369 5.40 -22.01 2.42
C PHE A 369 5.15 -23.41 2.98
N ARG A 370 6.22 -24.06 3.47
CA ARG A 370 6.14 -25.37 4.13
C ARG A 370 6.85 -25.31 5.48
N PRO A 371 6.14 -24.97 6.57
CA PRO A 371 6.75 -24.90 7.90
C PRO A 371 7.06 -26.31 8.45
N LYS A 372 8.29 -26.56 8.93
CA LYS A 372 8.66 -27.80 9.67
C LYS A 372 8.45 -27.69 11.18
N GLY A 373 8.40 -26.47 11.70
CA GLY A 373 8.24 -26.17 13.11
C GLY A 373 8.07 -24.68 13.35
N VAL A 374 7.76 -24.31 14.60
CA VAL A 374 7.57 -22.92 15.02
C VAL A 374 8.46 -22.61 16.21
N VAL A 375 9.14 -21.47 16.17
CA VAL A 375 9.99 -20.99 17.26
C VAL A 375 9.47 -19.63 17.75
N PRO A 376 8.99 -19.53 19.00
CA PRO A 376 8.60 -18.25 19.57
C PRO A 376 9.85 -17.39 19.84
N ILE A 377 9.76 -16.10 19.55
CA ILE A 377 10.80 -15.14 19.88
C ILE A 377 10.46 -14.50 21.22
N LYS A 378 11.41 -14.58 22.17
CA LYS A 378 11.30 -13.89 23.45
C LYS A 378 11.94 -12.50 23.30
N THR A 379 11.28 -11.49 23.87
CA THR A 379 11.85 -10.16 24.02
C THR A 379 13.12 -10.24 24.86
N ASP A 380 14.17 -9.54 24.45
CA ASP A 380 15.39 -9.40 25.22
C ASP A 380 15.11 -8.60 26.50
N GLY A 381 14.83 -9.30 27.59
CA GLY A 381 14.55 -8.71 28.90
C GLY A 381 15.73 -7.94 29.52
N GLN A 382 16.90 -7.91 28.86
CA GLN A 382 18.04 -7.09 29.28
C GLN A 382 17.93 -5.63 28.82
N VAL A 383 17.17 -5.35 27.75
CA VAL A 383 17.02 -3.98 27.21
C VAL A 383 15.63 -3.45 27.57
N PRO A 384 15.50 -2.54 28.56
CA PRO A 384 14.20 -1.99 28.92
C PRO A 384 13.61 -1.15 27.77
N PRO A 385 12.29 -1.21 27.54
CA PRO A 385 11.63 -0.33 26.58
C PRO A 385 11.88 1.14 26.88
N THR A 386 12.11 1.93 25.83
CA THR A 386 12.20 3.39 25.91
C THR A 386 10.85 4.00 25.55
N ILE A 387 10.35 4.89 26.40
CA ILE A 387 9.06 5.55 26.22
C ILE A 387 9.29 7.03 26.01
N LEU A 388 8.79 7.53 24.88
CA LEU A 388 8.81 8.93 24.53
C LEU A 388 7.39 9.48 24.65
N ARG A 389 7.21 10.55 25.44
CA ARG A 389 5.93 11.24 25.57
C ARG A 389 6.04 12.68 25.08
N GLY A 390 5.08 13.13 24.32
CA GLY A 390 5.02 14.52 23.89
C GLY A 390 3.64 14.94 23.39
N PRO A 391 3.46 16.22 23.06
CA PRO A 391 2.12 16.78 22.88
C PRO A 391 1.38 16.30 21.62
N ILE A 392 2.07 15.66 20.66
CA ILE A 392 1.50 15.20 19.40
C ILE A 392 1.33 13.68 19.39
N LEU A 393 2.33 12.96 19.89
CA LEU A 393 2.34 11.50 19.92
C LEU A 393 3.20 10.96 21.06
N ASP A 394 2.90 9.74 21.45
CA ASP A 394 3.77 8.93 22.29
C ASP A 394 4.36 7.76 21.48
N GLU A 395 5.59 7.35 21.79
CA GLU A 395 6.24 6.18 21.20
C GLU A 395 6.75 5.21 22.28
N VAL A 396 6.67 3.91 22.00
CA VAL A 396 7.33 2.85 22.76
C VAL A 396 8.30 2.12 21.85
N HIS A 397 9.58 2.22 22.19
CA HIS A 397 10.70 1.64 21.46
C HIS A 397 11.12 0.34 22.14
N GLN A 398 11.16 -0.75 21.40
CA GLN A 398 11.43 -2.09 21.92
C GLN A 398 12.49 -2.78 21.07
N GLN A 399 13.61 -3.17 21.69
CA GLN A 399 14.52 -4.16 21.13
C GLN A 399 13.96 -5.54 21.43
N ILE A 400 13.40 -6.21 20.43
CA ILE A 400 12.80 -7.53 20.63
C ILE A 400 13.91 -8.58 20.73
N ASN A 401 14.86 -8.57 19.81
CA ASN A 401 16.08 -9.37 19.84
C ASN A 401 17.13 -8.68 18.94
N PRO A 402 18.36 -9.21 18.76
CA PRO A 402 19.40 -8.52 17.98
C PRO A 402 19.06 -8.13 16.53
N TRP A 403 18.03 -8.72 15.92
CA TRP A 403 17.64 -8.50 14.51
C TRP A 403 16.18 -8.07 14.34
N ILE A 404 15.48 -7.74 15.44
CA ILE A 404 14.10 -7.25 15.42
C ILE A 404 14.00 -6.05 16.37
N TYR A 405 13.66 -4.90 15.80
CA TYR A 405 13.34 -3.68 16.52
C TYR A 405 11.93 -3.22 16.20
N GLN A 406 11.19 -2.74 17.20
CA GLN A 406 9.81 -2.30 17.05
C GLN A 406 9.61 -0.91 17.67
N ILE A 407 8.85 -0.07 16.97
CA ILE A 407 8.33 1.19 17.50
C ILE A 407 6.81 1.15 17.43
N THR A 408 6.15 1.24 18.59
CA THR A 408 4.70 1.41 18.68
C THR A 408 4.38 2.89 18.88
N ARG A 409 3.50 3.46 18.06
CA ARG A 409 3.13 4.88 18.11
C ARG A 409 1.64 5.06 18.37
N VAL A 410 1.33 5.99 19.27
CA VAL A 410 -0.04 6.44 19.57
C VAL A 410 -0.10 7.95 19.38
N TYR A 411 -0.75 8.38 18.31
CA TYR A 411 -0.95 9.81 18.04
C TYR A 411 -2.14 10.34 18.85
N LYS A 412 -2.01 11.52 19.46
CA LYS A 412 -3.03 12.12 20.35
C LYS A 412 -4.41 12.26 19.71
N GLY A 413 -4.47 12.55 18.40
CA GLY A 413 -5.71 12.74 17.64
C GLY A 413 -6.20 11.53 16.85
N LYS A 414 -5.45 10.41 16.85
CA LYS A 414 -5.79 9.22 16.07
C LYS A 414 -6.30 8.09 16.99
N ASP A 415 -7.02 7.15 16.41
CA ASP A 415 -7.68 6.04 17.12
C ASP A 415 -7.24 4.67 16.62
N TYR A 416 -6.04 4.60 16.08
CA TYR A 416 -5.36 3.37 15.72
C TYR A 416 -3.96 3.38 16.31
N VAL A 417 -3.37 2.19 16.42
CA VAL A 417 -1.95 2.04 16.76
C VAL A 417 -1.17 1.85 15.46
N GLU A 418 -0.07 2.57 15.32
CA GLU A 418 0.92 2.30 14.29
C GLU A 418 2.06 1.47 14.89
N THR A 419 2.41 0.37 14.26
CA THR A 419 3.59 -0.43 14.62
C THR A 419 4.56 -0.44 13.44
N GLU A 420 5.73 0.17 13.66
CA GLU A 420 6.87 0.12 12.75
C GLU A 420 7.83 -0.97 13.21
N PHE A 421 8.26 -1.81 12.28
CA PHE A 421 9.22 -2.90 12.51
C PHE A 421 10.45 -2.71 11.65
N ILE A 422 11.62 -2.98 12.21
CA ILE A 422 12.89 -3.13 11.50
C ILE A 422 13.34 -4.58 11.72
N VAL A 423 13.37 -5.36 10.64
CA VAL A 423 13.62 -6.80 10.68
C VAL A 423 14.80 -7.14 9.79
N GLY A 424 15.79 -7.78 10.40
CA GLY A 424 16.96 -8.35 9.74
C GLY A 424 18.28 -7.74 10.22
N PRO A 425 19.41 -8.32 9.81
CA PRO A 425 19.54 -9.49 8.95
C PRO A 425 18.98 -10.76 9.62
N ILE A 426 18.11 -11.51 8.93
CA ILE A 426 17.60 -12.78 9.47
C ILE A 426 18.78 -13.76 9.56
N PRO A 427 19.15 -14.27 10.75
CA PRO A 427 20.30 -15.13 10.91
C PRO A 427 20.03 -16.50 10.30
N VAL A 428 21.01 -17.06 9.58
CA VAL A 428 20.94 -18.39 8.95
C VAL A 428 22.22 -19.20 9.13
N ASP A 429 23.11 -18.75 10.03
CA ASP A 429 24.37 -19.45 10.34
C ASP A 429 24.14 -20.79 11.04
N ASP A 430 22.92 -21.00 11.54
CA ASP A 430 22.40 -22.27 12.07
C ASP A 430 21.86 -23.19 10.96
N GLU A 431 22.10 -22.88 9.68
CA GLU A 431 21.65 -23.62 8.49
C GLU A 431 20.13 -23.79 8.40
N ASN A 432 19.36 -22.93 9.07
CA ASN A 432 17.90 -22.99 9.05
C ASN A 432 17.29 -21.75 8.40
N GLY A 433 16.48 -21.96 7.35
CA GLY A 433 15.61 -20.94 6.79
C GLY A 433 14.51 -20.51 7.77
N LYS A 434 14.22 -19.20 7.82
CA LYS A 434 13.28 -18.61 8.79
C LYS A 434 12.27 -17.70 8.11
N GLU A 435 11.02 -17.85 8.51
CA GLU A 435 9.88 -17.09 8.01
C GLU A 435 9.23 -16.36 9.19
N LEU A 436 9.58 -15.09 9.39
CA LEU A 436 9.20 -14.28 10.55
C LEU A 436 7.74 -13.82 10.44
N SER A 437 6.99 -14.02 11.51
CA SER A 437 5.62 -13.50 11.67
C SER A 437 5.45 -12.73 12.97
N THR A 438 4.60 -11.70 12.94
CA THR A 438 4.04 -11.10 14.15
C THR A 438 2.65 -11.66 14.42
N GLU A 439 2.32 -11.88 15.70
CA GLU A 439 1.02 -12.36 16.15
C GLU A 439 0.36 -11.30 17.03
N ILE A 440 -0.90 -10.99 16.72
CA ILE A 440 -1.79 -10.18 17.54
C ILE A 440 -2.83 -11.11 18.15
N ILE A 441 -2.85 -11.19 19.48
CA ILE A 441 -3.66 -12.14 20.24
C ILE A 441 -4.60 -11.38 21.16
N THR A 442 -5.87 -11.78 21.15
CA THR A 442 -6.96 -11.26 21.98
C THR A 442 -7.79 -12.41 22.54
N SER A 443 -8.75 -12.11 23.41
CA SER A 443 -9.72 -13.08 23.92
C SER A 443 -10.97 -13.23 23.04
N MET A 444 -10.97 -12.70 21.80
CA MET A 444 -12.14 -12.71 20.92
C MET A 444 -12.50 -14.13 20.47
N ALA A 445 -13.80 -14.46 20.55
CA ALA A 445 -14.31 -15.76 20.12
C ALA A 445 -14.64 -15.77 18.61
N THR A 446 -13.60 -15.84 17.78
CA THR A 446 -13.73 -15.65 16.31
C THR A 446 -14.23 -16.88 15.55
N ASN A 447 -14.38 -18.02 16.22
CA ASN A 447 -14.96 -19.26 15.69
C ASN A 447 -14.41 -19.66 14.30
N LYS A 448 -13.07 -19.78 14.22
CA LYS A 448 -12.30 -20.10 13.01
C LYS A 448 -12.44 -19.12 11.84
N THR A 449 -13.17 -18.03 12.01
CA THR A 449 -13.50 -17.10 10.93
C THR A 449 -12.59 -15.88 10.98
N PHE A 450 -12.15 -15.45 9.81
CA PHE A 450 -11.41 -14.22 9.59
C PHE A 450 -11.67 -13.72 8.18
N TYR A 451 -11.29 -12.48 7.87
CA TYR A 451 -11.60 -11.85 6.59
C TYR A 451 -10.34 -11.24 6.00
N THR A 452 -10.08 -11.48 4.72
CA THR A 452 -8.93 -10.87 4.01
C THR A 452 -9.41 -10.21 2.72
N ASP A 453 -8.78 -9.09 2.36
CA ASP A 453 -9.13 -8.37 1.15
C ASP A 453 -8.77 -9.15 -0.14
N SER A 454 -9.50 -8.87 -1.21
CA SER A 454 -9.20 -9.28 -2.57
C SER A 454 -8.64 -8.08 -3.33
N SER A 455 -7.32 -8.07 -3.55
CA SER A 455 -6.61 -7.00 -4.28
C SER A 455 -6.94 -5.58 -3.76
N GLY A 456 -7.11 -5.43 -2.44
CA GLY A 456 -7.43 -4.17 -1.79
C GLY A 456 -8.89 -3.72 -1.90
N ARG A 457 -9.80 -4.59 -2.34
CA ARG A 457 -11.24 -4.32 -2.50
C ARG A 457 -12.07 -5.21 -1.56
N ASP A 458 -12.84 -6.14 -2.08
CA ASP A 458 -13.80 -6.96 -1.35
C ASP A 458 -13.14 -7.75 -0.21
N PHE A 459 -13.74 -7.81 0.99
CA PHE A 459 -13.29 -8.65 2.08
C PHE A 459 -13.94 -10.03 1.98
N ILE A 460 -13.13 -11.05 1.67
CA ILE A 460 -13.61 -12.42 1.55
C ILE A 460 -13.55 -13.11 2.90
N LYS A 461 -14.69 -13.68 3.32
CA LYS A 461 -14.77 -14.54 4.51
C LYS A 461 -13.93 -15.80 4.33
N ARG A 462 -12.98 -16.00 5.24
CA ARG A 462 -12.12 -17.18 5.35
C ARG A 462 -12.53 -18.00 6.56
N VAL A 463 -12.51 -19.32 6.41
CA VAL A 463 -12.77 -20.26 7.51
C VAL A 463 -11.59 -21.23 7.56
N ARG A 464 -10.93 -21.30 8.71
CA ARG A 464 -9.77 -22.17 8.94
C ARG A 464 -10.14 -23.62 8.63
N ASP A 465 -9.29 -24.29 7.87
CA ASP A 465 -9.42 -25.71 7.48
C ASP A 465 -10.72 -26.03 6.70
N TYR A 466 -11.24 -25.08 5.92
CA TYR A 466 -12.47 -25.24 5.16
C TYR A 466 -12.37 -24.72 3.73
N ARG A 467 -13.08 -25.38 2.81
CA ARG A 467 -13.30 -24.95 1.42
C ARG A 467 -14.78 -25.15 1.08
N SER A 468 -15.40 -24.17 0.43
CA SER A 468 -16.84 -24.20 0.13
C SER A 468 -17.20 -25.19 -0.96
N GLU A 469 -16.30 -25.43 -1.91
CA GLU A 469 -16.56 -26.15 -3.13
C GLU A 469 -16.12 -27.62 -3.08
N TRP A 470 -15.24 -27.99 -2.14
CA TRP A 470 -14.78 -29.37 -1.96
C TRP A 470 -14.45 -29.67 -0.50
N LYS A 471 -14.48 -30.95 -0.12
CA LYS A 471 -13.99 -31.40 1.17
C LYS A 471 -12.46 -31.38 1.17
N ILE A 472 -11.87 -30.56 2.02
CA ILE A 472 -10.41 -30.46 2.16
C ILE A 472 -9.85 -31.58 3.04
N GLU A 473 -8.71 -32.14 2.63
CA GLU A 473 -7.82 -32.94 3.48
C GLU A 473 -6.71 -32.02 4.00
N VAL A 474 -6.65 -31.85 5.32
CA VAL A 474 -5.76 -30.88 5.95
C VAL A 474 -4.36 -31.48 6.11
N ASN A 475 -3.53 -31.30 5.09
CA ASN A 475 -2.12 -31.73 5.10
C ASN A 475 -1.18 -30.66 5.69
N GLN A 476 -1.52 -29.38 5.52
CA GLN A 476 -0.74 -28.24 5.99
C GLN A 476 -1.65 -27.25 6.74
N PRO A 477 -1.85 -27.43 8.06
CA PRO A 477 -2.82 -26.64 8.85
C PRO A 477 -2.42 -25.17 9.03
N VAL A 478 -1.16 -24.83 8.75
CA VAL A 478 -0.69 -23.44 8.73
C VAL A 478 -0.73 -22.90 7.31
N ALA A 479 0.11 -23.43 6.41
CA ALA A 479 0.26 -22.89 5.06
C ALA A 479 -1.04 -22.91 4.23
N GLY A 480 -1.93 -23.88 4.45
CA GLY A 480 -3.24 -23.96 3.80
C GLY A 480 -4.28 -22.95 4.31
N ASN A 481 -3.95 -22.19 5.36
CA ASN A 481 -4.80 -21.14 5.92
C ASN A 481 -4.18 -19.74 5.78
N TYR A 482 -3.07 -19.60 5.07
CA TYR A 482 -2.53 -18.29 4.70
C TYR A 482 -3.23 -17.75 3.46
N TYR A 483 -3.51 -16.44 3.47
CA TYR A 483 -4.15 -15.71 2.39
C TYR A 483 -3.37 -14.44 2.07
N PRO A 484 -3.43 -13.95 0.82
CA PRO A 484 -2.80 -12.68 0.47
C PRO A 484 -3.59 -11.53 1.09
N ILE A 485 -2.86 -10.51 1.55
CA ILE A 485 -3.40 -9.27 2.12
C ILE A 485 -2.76 -8.11 1.37
N ASN A 486 -3.57 -7.23 0.79
CA ASN A 486 -3.09 -6.01 0.11
C ASN A 486 -3.60 -4.72 0.76
N LEU A 487 -4.74 -4.78 1.43
CA LEU A 487 -5.31 -3.72 2.27
C LEU A 487 -5.24 -4.11 3.74
N GLY A 488 -5.82 -5.26 4.10
CA GLY A 488 -5.90 -5.67 5.50
C GLY A 488 -6.59 -7.00 5.76
N ILE A 489 -6.58 -7.38 7.03
CA ILE A 489 -7.20 -8.57 7.60
C ILE A 489 -7.99 -8.15 8.83
N TYR A 490 -9.15 -8.76 9.07
CA TYR A 490 -9.88 -8.55 10.32
C TYR A 490 -10.55 -9.81 10.84
N VAL A 491 -10.86 -9.79 12.13
CA VAL A 491 -11.66 -10.81 12.83
C VAL A 491 -12.75 -10.12 13.65
N GLU A 492 -13.83 -10.84 13.93
CA GLU A 492 -14.96 -10.35 14.73
C GLU A 492 -15.45 -11.45 15.68
N ASP A 493 -16.13 -11.07 16.77
CA ASP A 493 -16.71 -12.00 17.75
C ASP A 493 -18.20 -11.75 18.06
N GLY A 494 -18.86 -10.91 17.24
CA GLY A 494 -20.24 -10.49 17.46
C GLY A 494 -20.41 -9.29 18.40
N SER A 495 -19.32 -8.77 18.99
CA SER A 495 -19.33 -7.52 19.76
C SER A 495 -18.31 -6.52 19.23
N LYS A 496 -17.11 -6.99 18.88
CA LYS A 496 -15.98 -6.18 18.44
C LYS A 496 -15.43 -6.69 17.12
N GLU A 497 -14.71 -5.81 16.44
CA GLU A 497 -13.91 -6.10 15.26
C GLU A 497 -12.46 -5.70 15.54
N LEU A 498 -11.51 -6.63 15.37
CA LEU A 498 -10.09 -6.35 15.36
C LEU A 498 -9.63 -6.31 13.89
N SER A 499 -9.15 -5.15 13.43
CA SER A 499 -8.69 -4.92 12.06
C SER A 499 -7.19 -4.59 12.04
N ILE A 500 -6.46 -5.14 11.07
CA ILE A 500 -5.05 -4.80 10.78
C ILE A 500 -4.93 -4.40 9.31
N LEU A 501 -4.39 -3.21 9.04
CA LEU A 501 -4.04 -2.75 7.70
C LEU A 501 -2.51 -2.79 7.48
N VAL A 502 -2.10 -2.98 6.23
CA VAL A 502 -0.70 -3.25 5.85
C VAL A 502 -0.15 -2.23 4.85
N ASP A 503 1.14 -1.91 4.95
CA ASP A 503 1.82 -0.96 4.05
C ASP A 503 2.27 -1.58 2.71
N ARG A 504 2.13 -2.90 2.56
CA ARG A 504 2.55 -3.69 1.40
C ARG A 504 1.77 -4.99 1.32
N SER A 505 1.88 -5.70 0.20
CA SER A 505 1.37 -7.07 0.10
C SER A 505 2.09 -7.98 1.09
N VAL A 506 1.34 -8.75 1.88
CA VAL A 506 1.87 -9.75 2.83
C VAL A 506 0.97 -10.98 2.88
N GLY A 507 1.52 -12.10 3.34
CA GLY A 507 0.74 -13.27 3.75
C GLY A 507 0.27 -13.10 5.20
N GLY A 508 -1.00 -13.42 5.47
CA GLY A 508 -1.50 -13.47 6.84
C GLY A 508 -2.62 -14.48 7.03
N SER A 509 -2.94 -14.73 8.30
CA SER A 509 -3.89 -15.75 8.71
C SER A 509 -4.47 -15.49 10.10
N SER A 510 -5.47 -16.28 10.46
CA SER A 510 -5.86 -16.54 11.85
C SER A 510 -5.71 -18.06 12.07
N ILE A 511 -4.63 -18.48 12.72
CA ILE A 511 -4.34 -19.91 12.99
C ILE A 511 -4.99 -20.39 14.29
N LYS A 512 -5.32 -19.46 15.18
CA LYS A 512 -6.11 -19.72 16.40
C LYS A 512 -7.21 -18.68 16.54
N ASP A 513 -8.27 -19.03 17.26
CA ASP A 513 -9.35 -18.08 17.54
C ASP A 513 -8.82 -16.92 18.39
N GLY A 514 -9.33 -15.72 18.12
CA GLY A 514 -8.87 -14.48 18.77
C GLY A 514 -7.50 -13.99 18.31
N GLN A 515 -6.92 -14.59 17.26
CA GLN A 515 -5.58 -14.28 16.79
C GLN A 515 -5.53 -13.90 15.30
N ILE A 516 -4.68 -12.94 14.97
CA ILE A 516 -4.23 -12.61 13.62
C ILE A 516 -2.70 -12.72 13.57
N GLU A 517 -2.14 -13.28 12.50
CA GLU A 517 -0.71 -13.19 12.18
C GLU A 517 -0.45 -12.63 10.80
N LEU A 518 0.67 -11.89 10.71
CA LEU A 518 1.23 -11.39 9.47
C LEU A 518 2.66 -11.90 9.33
N MET A 519 2.97 -12.55 8.22
CA MET A 519 4.35 -12.91 7.87
C MET A 519 5.04 -11.70 7.26
N LEU A 520 6.07 -11.20 7.94
CA LEU A 520 6.70 -9.91 7.64
C LEU A 520 7.92 -10.05 6.73
N HIS A 521 8.72 -11.11 6.92
CA HIS A 521 9.96 -11.34 6.17
C HIS A 521 10.33 -12.82 6.12
N ARG A 522 11.04 -13.23 5.07
CA ARG A 522 11.43 -14.62 4.81
C ARG A 522 12.87 -14.65 4.30
N ARG A 523 13.67 -15.58 4.84
CA ARG A 523 15.00 -15.91 4.31
C ARG A 523 15.17 -17.43 4.34
N LEU A 524 15.32 -18.03 3.17
CA LEU A 524 15.30 -19.48 2.96
C LEU A 524 16.58 -19.92 2.27
N LEU A 525 16.98 -21.17 2.52
CA LEU A 525 18.26 -21.72 2.05
C LEU A 525 18.11 -22.75 0.93
N ASN A 526 16.87 -23.05 0.52
CA ASN A 526 16.56 -24.05 -0.49
C ASN A 526 15.61 -23.48 -1.55
N ASP A 527 15.71 -24.01 -2.77
CA ASP A 527 14.73 -23.83 -3.84
C ASP A 527 13.54 -24.77 -3.62
N ASP A 528 12.32 -24.34 -3.98
CA ASP A 528 11.10 -25.13 -3.80
C ASP A 528 10.70 -25.96 -5.03
N GLY A 529 11.55 -26.03 -6.05
CA GLY A 529 11.39 -26.90 -7.21
C GLY A 529 10.32 -26.43 -8.20
N ARG A 530 10.02 -25.12 -8.24
CA ARG A 530 9.04 -24.54 -9.19
C ARG A 530 9.64 -23.76 -10.35
N GLY A 531 10.96 -23.84 -10.53
CA GLY A 531 11.65 -23.41 -11.76
C GLY A 531 12.50 -22.15 -11.62
N VAL A 532 12.39 -21.40 -10.51
CA VAL A 532 13.28 -20.26 -10.25
C VAL A 532 14.74 -20.70 -10.04
N ALA A 533 14.93 -21.90 -9.45
CA ALA A 533 16.22 -22.54 -9.24
C ALA A 533 17.19 -21.68 -8.41
N GLU A 534 16.65 -20.93 -7.43
CA GLU A 534 17.37 -20.08 -6.49
C GLU A 534 16.62 -20.05 -5.15
N ALA A 535 17.36 -20.16 -4.05
CA ALA A 535 16.78 -19.95 -2.73
C ALA A 535 16.42 -18.46 -2.53
N LEU A 536 15.39 -18.18 -1.73
CA LEU A 536 15.04 -16.83 -1.31
C LEU A 536 16.01 -16.33 -0.22
N ASP A 537 17.25 -16.01 -0.61
CA ASP A 537 18.36 -15.58 0.27
C ASP A 537 18.80 -14.14 -0.07
N GLU A 538 17.89 -13.18 0.10
CA GLU A 538 18.15 -11.77 -0.25
C GLU A 538 19.25 -11.15 0.63
N LYS A 539 20.21 -10.48 -0.01
CA LYS A 539 21.37 -9.85 0.65
C LYS A 539 21.61 -8.42 0.16
N VAL A 540 22.21 -7.61 1.03
CA VAL A 540 22.77 -6.29 0.69
C VAL A 540 24.28 -6.36 0.88
N CYS A 541 25.03 -6.02 -0.17
CA CYS A 541 26.49 -6.08 -0.20
C CYS A 541 27.11 -4.68 -0.22
N LEU A 542 28.14 -4.46 0.60
CA LEU A 542 28.95 -3.25 0.70
C LEU A 542 30.41 -3.63 0.90
N ASP A 543 31.34 -3.05 0.12
CA ASP A 543 32.79 -3.28 0.23
C ASP A 543 33.16 -4.78 0.41
N ASP A 544 32.62 -5.64 -0.48
CA ASP A 544 32.77 -7.11 -0.47
C ASP A 544 32.16 -7.85 0.74
N GLN A 545 31.43 -7.17 1.62
CA GLN A 545 30.68 -7.78 2.73
C GLN A 545 29.18 -7.81 2.42
N CYS A 546 28.59 -9.00 2.43
CA CYS A 546 27.16 -9.21 2.20
C CYS A 546 26.47 -9.70 3.48
N GLU A 547 25.34 -9.10 3.81
CA GLU A 547 24.47 -9.54 4.91
C GLU A 547 23.05 -9.74 4.40
N GLY A 548 22.26 -10.53 5.12
CA GLY A 548 20.84 -10.71 4.83
C GLY A 548 20.10 -9.37 4.81
N LEU A 549 19.16 -9.21 3.88
CA LEU A 549 18.39 -7.98 3.72
C LEU A 549 17.64 -7.59 4.99
N VAL A 550 17.79 -6.33 5.39
CA VAL A 550 17.00 -5.68 6.44
C VAL A 550 15.82 -4.96 5.80
N ILE A 551 14.63 -5.12 6.36
CA ILE A 551 13.45 -4.37 5.92
C ILE A 551 12.90 -3.51 7.06
N GLU A 552 12.42 -2.33 6.71
CA GLU A 552 11.55 -1.52 7.56
C GLU A 552 10.14 -1.50 6.98
N GLY A 553 9.14 -1.57 7.84
CA GLY A 553 7.74 -1.58 7.43
C GLY A 553 6.78 -1.27 8.56
N LYS A 554 5.50 -1.13 8.18
CA LYS A 554 4.43 -0.73 9.09
C LYS A 554 3.18 -1.57 8.93
N TYR A 555 2.54 -1.83 10.05
CA TYR A 555 1.14 -2.23 10.08
C TYR A 555 0.40 -1.37 11.10
N TYR A 556 -0.91 -1.32 10.93
CA TYR A 556 -1.78 -0.45 11.69
C TYR A 556 -2.93 -1.27 12.23
N LEU A 557 -3.25 -1.10 13.51
CA LEU A 557 -4.35 -1.85 14.11
C LEU A 557 -5.38 -0.94 14.75
N LYS A 558 -6.62 -1.43 14.73
CA LYS A 558 -7.73 -0.83 15.46
C LYS A 558 -8.70 -1.90 15.96
N ILE A 559 -9.28 -1.66 17.13
CA ILE A 559 -10.41 -2.44 17.65
C ILE A 559 -11.62 -1.52 17.73
N ASP A 560 -12.66 -1.86 16.98
CA ASP A 560 -13.92 -1.11 16.89
C ASP A 560 -15.08 -1.95 17.43
N PRO A 561 -16.20 -1.34 17.86
CA PRO A 561 -17.48 -2.04 17.96
C PRO A 561 -17.85 -2.67 16.61
N GLN A 562 -18.56 -3.80 16.64
CA GLN A 562 -18.98 -4.47 15.41
C GLN A 562 -19.81 -3.54 14.51
N GLY A 563 -19.51 -3.54 13.21
CA GLY A 563 -20.15 -2.71 12.20
C GLY A 563 -19.53 -1.32 11.99
N ASP A 564 -18.69 -0.84 12.90
CA ASP A 564 -18.02 0.47 12.78
C ASP A 564 -16.61 0.37 12.16
N GLY A 565 -15.97 -0.81 12.22
CA GLY A 565 -14.59 -1.00 11.76
C GLY A 565 -14.39 -0.80 10.25
N ALA A 566 -15.42 -1.08 9.45
CA ALA A 566 -15.40 -0.88 8.00
C ALA A 566 -15.05 0.56 7.62
N ARG A 567 -15.55 1.55 8.38
CA ARG A 567 -15.26 2.96 8.11
C ARG A 567 -13.77 3.23 8.13
N TRP A 568 -13.10 2.81 9.20
CA TRP A 568 -11.66 2.99 9.36
C TRP A 568 -10.88 2.20 8.31
N ARG A 569 -11.22 0.92 8.08
CA ARG A 569 -10.53 0.09 7.07
C ARG A 569 -10.50 0.74 5.69
N ARG A 570 -11.64 1.28 5.22
CA ARG A 570 -11.75 1.90 3.89
C ARG A 570 -11.07 3.26 3.83
N THR A 571 -11.36 4.15 4.77
CA THR A 571 -10.81 5.52 4.77
C THR A 571 -9.30 5.52 4.99
N PHE A 572 -8.83 4.86 6.05
CA PHE A 572 -7.41 4.79 6.36
C PHE A 572 -6.64 3.95 5.33
N GLY A 573 -7.27 2.92 4.76
CA GLY A 573 -6.71 2.15 3.65
C GLY A 573 -6.34 3.01 2.43
N GLN A 574 -7.18 4.01 2.10
CA GLN A 574 -6.87 4.98 1.04
C GLN A 574 -5.77 5.97 1.45
N GLU A 575 -5.74 6.40 2.71
CA GLU A 575 -4.66 7.26 3.24
C GLU A 575 -3.29 6.57 3.22
N LEU A 576 -3.26 5.24 3.44
CA LEU A 576 -2.07 4.40 3.33
C LEU A 576 -1.63 4.19 1.87
N TYR A 577 -2.57 3.96 0.96
CA TYR A 577 -2.25 3.76 -0.46
C TYR A 577 -1.74 5.05 -1.12
N SER A 578 -2.34 6.19 -0.76
CA SER A 578 -2.04 7.51 -1.31
C SER A 578 -1.48 8.43 -0.22
N PRO A 579 -0.23 8.26 0.25
CA PRO A 579 0.34 9.10 1.31
C PRO A 579 0.52 10.55 0.84
N LEU A 580 0.65 11.49 1.80
CA LEU A 580 1.02 12.87 1.50
C LEU A 580 2.39 12.90 0.80
N LEU A 581 2.46 13.59 -0.32
CA LEU A 581 3.71 13.78 -1.07
C LEU A 581 4.43 15.02 -0.53
N LEU A 582 5.69 14.85 -0.14
CA LEU A 582 6.51 15.91 0.46
C LEU A 582 7.55 16.43 -0.53
N ALA A 583 7.58 17.75 -0.68
CA ALA A 583 8.50 18.48 -1.53
C ALA A 583 9.18 19.59 -0.73
N PHE A 584 10.51 19.67 -0.85
CA PHE A 584 11.35 20.55 -0.04
C PHE A 584 12.02 21.62 -0.90
N ALA A 585 12.08 22.83 -0.37
CA ALA A 585 12.87 23.92 -0.96
C ALA A 585 13.51 24.74 0.17
N GLU A 586 14.51 25.54 -0.17
CA GLU A 586 15.14 26.47 0.76
C GLU A 586 14.61 27.87 0.48
N LYS A 587 14.28 28.60 1.55
CA LYS A 587 13.91 30.01 1.48
C LYS A 587 14.97 30.85 2.19
N ASP A 588 15.63 31.70 1.42
CA ASP A 588 16.42 32.82 1.92
C ASP A 588 15.50 34.01 2.23
N GLY A 589 15.81 34.77 3.29
CA GLY A 589 14.95 35.81 3.88
C GLY A 589 14.05 36.61 2.91
N GLY A 590 12.80 36.88 3.33
CA GLY A 590 11.76 37.51 2.51
C GLY A 590 10.37 36.93 2.84
N ASN A 591 9.29 37.45 2.25
CA ASN A 591 7.95 36.88 2.41
C ASN A 591 7.64 35.90 1.28
N TRP A 592 7.40 34.62 1.60
CA TRP A 592 7.07 33.58 0.61
C TRP A 592 5.78 33.94 -0.15
N GLY A 593 4.83 34.56 0.55
CA GLY A 593 3.57 35.00 -0.03
C GLY A 593 3.69 36.09 -1.12
N ASN A 594 4.87 36.70 -1.32
CA ASN A 594 5.06 37.71 -2.35
C ASN A 594 5.28 37.10 -3.75
N SER A 595 5.89 35.92 -3.82
CA SER A 595 6.23 35.23 -5.07
C SER A 595 5.55 33.88 -5.22
N HIS A 596 4.90 33.38 -4.16
CA HIS A 596 4.30 32.06 -4.14
C HIS A 596 2.94 32.05 -3.44
N VAL A 597 2.07 31.16 -3.87
CA VAL A 597 0.89 30.76 -3.11
C VAL A 597 1.27 29.72 -2.05
N SER A 598 0.73 29.85 -0.83
CA SER A 598 1.02 28.93 0.28
C SER A 598 0.07 27.73 0.33
N SER A 599 -0.98 27.73 -0.49
CA SER A 599 -1.90 26.62 -0.66
C SER A 599 -2.54 26.61 -2.05
N PHE A 600 -3.00 25.43 -2.47
CA PHE A 600 -3.70 25.18 -3.73
C PHE A 600 -4.73 24.07 -3.54
N SER A 601 -5.83 24.10 -4.28
CA SER A 601 -6.73 22.96 -4.46
C SER A 601 -7.23 22.92 -5.90
N GLY A 602 -7.20 21.74 -6.51
CA GLY A 602 -7.74 21.51 -7.85
C GLY A 602 -9.26 21.31 -7.88
N MET A 603 -9.92 21.30 -6.73
CA MET A 603 -11.37 21.16 -6.59
C MET A 603 -11.99 22.45 -6.03
N ASP A 604 -13.32 22.56 -6.11
CA ASP A 604 -14.05 23.63 -5.41
C ASP A 604 -13.67 23.61 -3.91
N PRO A 605 -13.18 24.72 -3.33
CA PRO A 605 -12.71 24.77 -1.93
C PRO A 605 -13.76 24.36 -0.89
N THR A 606 -15.04 24.40 -1.25
CA THR A 606 -16.17 23.99 -0.41
C THR A 606 -16.64 22.56 -0.66
N TYR A 607 -15.93 21.81 -1.50
CA TYR A 607 -16.27 20.45 -1.91
C TYR A 607 -15.22 19.43 -1.46
N SER A 608 -15.70 18.22 -1.19
CA SER A 608 -14.88 17.02 -1.02
C SER A 608 -15.69 15.87 -1.60
N LEU A 609 -15.00 14.85 -2.11
CA LEU A 609 -15.68 13.63 -2.51
C LEU A 609 -16.40 13.02 -1.30
N PRO A 610 -17.54 12.34 -1.52
CA PRO A 610 -18.15 11.51 -0.49
C PRO A 610 -17.12 10.56 0.15
N GLU A 611 -17.23 10.31 1.46
CA GLU A 611 -16.30 9.44 2.19
C GLU A 611 -16.27 8.00 1.65
N ASN A 612 -17.35 7.56 1.01
CA ASN A 612 -17.45 6.27 0.33
C ASN A 612 -16.95 6.27 -1.11
N VAL A 613 -16.34 7.34 -1.60
CA VAL A 613 -15.80 7.45 -2.97
C VAL A 613 -14.33 7.85 -2.98
N ALA A 614 -13.51 7.10 -3.72
CA ALA A 614 -12.13 7.46 -4.04
C ALA A 614 -11.94 7.79 -5.53
N LEU A 615 -11.02 8.73 -5.79
CA LEU A 615 -10.49 9.02 -7.12
C LEU A 615 -9.32 8.08 -7.42
N LEU A 616 -9.55 7.04 -8.24
CA LEU A 616 -8.52 6.05 -8.57
C LEU A 616 -7.62 6.48 -9.74
N THR A 617 -8.12 7.34 -10.62
CA THR A 617 -7.36 7.80 -11.80
C THR A 617 -7.82 9.18 -12.19
N LEU A 618 -6.86 10.07 -12.38
CA LEU A 618 -6.98 11.34 -13.08
C LEU A 618 -5.72 11.51 -13.91
N GLU A 619 -5.85 11.39 -15.22
CA GLU A 619 -4.71 11.29 -16.14
C GLU A 619 -5.06 11.96 -17.47
N GLU A 620 -4.18 12.82 -17.96
CA GLU A 620 -4.28 13.37 -19.32
C GLU A 620 -3.62 12.41 -20.32
N LEU A 621 -4.35 12.04 -21.36
CA LEU A 621 -3.91 11.14 -22.42
C LEU A 621 -3.17 11.90 -23.52
N GLU A 622 -2.51 11.17 -24.43
CA GLU A 622 -1.72 11.77 -25.51
C GLU A 622 -2.51 12.69 -26.45
N ASP A 623 -3.80 12.43 -26.64
CA ASP A 623 -4.70 13.24 -27.46
C ASP A 623 -5.27 14.46 -26.73
N GLY A 624 -4.90 14.66 -25.46
CA GLY A 624 -5.39 15.74 -24.60
C GLY A 624 -6.74 15.45 -23.93
N SER A 625 -7.35 14.29 -24.18
CA SER A 625 -8.49 13.83 -23.40
C SER A 625 -8.05 13.37 -22.01
N VAL A 626 -8.98 13.28 -21.06
CA VAL A 626 -8.68 12.99 -19.65
C VAL A 626 -9.42 11.74 -19.19
N LEU A 627 -8.66 10.78 -18.68
CA LEU A 627 -9.16 9.55 -18.09
C LEU A 627 -9.48 9.78 -16.61
N LEU A 628 -10.73 9.56 -16.24
CA LEU A 628 -11.24 9.66 -14.87
C LEU A 628 -11.78 8.31 -14.40
N ARG A 629 -11.35 7.85 -13.22
CA ARG A 629 -11.96 6.70 -12.53
C ARG A 629 -12.36 7.04 -11.11
N LEU A 630 -13.62 6.77 -10.78
CA LEU A 630 -14.18 6.91 -9.45
C LEU A 630 -14.61 5.53 -8.95
N ALA A 631 -14.32 5.22 -7.69
CA ALA A 631 -14.67 3.95 -7.08
C ALA A 631 -15.45 4.14 -5.79
N HIS A 632 -16.53 3.39 -5.65
CA HIS A 632 -17.18 3.19 -4.36
C HIS A 632 -16.36 2.21 -3.51
N LEU A 633 -16.05 2.61 -2.27
CA LEU A 633 -15.11 1.90 -1.41
C LEU A 633 -15.73 0.78 -0.58
N TYR A 634 -17.04 0.84 -0.32
CA TYR A 634 -17.73 -0.11 0.54
C TYR A 634 -18.50 -1.17 -0.26
N GLU A 635 -18.56 -2.37 0.31
CA GLU A 635 -19.44 -3.45 -0.12
C GLU A 635 -20.89 -3.19 0.32
N ALA A 636 -21.84 -3.86 -0.33
CA ALA A 636 -23.23 -3.75 0.05
C ALA A 636 -23.44 -4.29 1.47
N GLY A 637 -24.01 -3.46 2.35
CA GLY A 637 -24.26 -3.81 3.76
C GLY A 637 -23.03 -3.82 4.66
N GLU A 638 -21.84 -3.46 4.17
CA GLU A 638 -20.61 -3.41 4.98
C GLU A 638 -20.66 -2.36 6.10
N HIS A 639 -21.30 -1.21 5.84
CA HIS A 639 -21.49 -0.13 6.79
C HIS A 639 -22.88 0.49 6.62
N LYS A 640 -23.56 0.77 7.74
CA LYS A 640 -24.96 1.26 7.75
C LYS A 640 -25.23 2.46 6.83
N ASP A 641 -24.35 3.47 6.86
CA ASP A 641 -24.53 4.73 6.12
C ASP A 641 -23.68 4.78 4.83
N LEU A 642 -22.44 4.31 4.88
CA LEU A 642 -21.46 4.45 3.80
C LEU A 642 -21.57 3.39 2.70
N SER A 643 -22.32 2.31 2.93
CA SER A 643 -22.71 1.35 1.89
C SER A 643 -23.95 1.79 1.08
N ALA A 644 -24.36 3.06 1.19
CA ALA A 644 -25.42 3.63 0.36
C ALA A 644 -24.84 4.22 -0.95
N PRO A 645 -25.63 4.32 -2.04
CA PRO A 645 -25.19 4.97 -3.27
C PRO A 645 -24.66 6.39 -3.03
N ALA A 646 -23.56 6.73 -3.71
CA ALA A 646 -22.90 8.03 -3.62
C ALA A 646 -23.10 8.84 -4.91
N SER A 647 -23.02 10.17 -4.81
CA SER A 647 -23.08 11.09 -5.96
C SER A 647 -21.87 12.02 -5.97
N VAL A 648 -21.22 12.16 -7.12
CA VAL A 648 -20.07 13.05 -7.36
C VAL A 648 -20.44 14.12 -8.37
N ASP A 649 -20.32 15.40 -8.00
CA ASP A 649 -20.57 16.54 -8.88
C ASP A 649 -19.28 16.93 -9.62
N LEU A 650 -19.18 16.57 -10.90
CA LEU A 650 -17.97 16.82 -11.68
C LEU A 650 -17.71 18.31 -11.95
N LYS A 651 -18.73 19.17 -11.85
CA LYS A 651 -18.54 20.63 -11.97
C LYS A 651 -17.76 21.18 -10.77
N ARG A 652 -17.93 20.56 -9.60
CA ARG A 652 -17.20 20.91 -8.37
C ARG A 652 -15.86 20.18 -8.25
N VAL A 653 -15.72 19.02 -8.89
CA VAL A 653 -14.40 18.37 -9.06
C VAL A 653 -13.49 19.17 -9.98
N PHE A 654 -14.03 19.78 -11.03
CA PHE A 654 -13.27 20.58 -12.00
C PHE A 654 -13.83 22.02 -12.12
N PRO A 655 -13.72 22.85 -11.07
CA PRO A 655 -14.36 24.18 -11.05
C PRO A 655 -13.84 25.10 -12.15
N ASP A 656 -12.55 24.99 -12.49
CA ASP A 656 -11.88 25.89 -13.44
C ASP A 656 -11.86 25.38 -14.89
N LYS A 657 -12.39 24.16 -15.14
CA LYS A 657 -12.40 23.56 -16.49
C LYS A 657 -13.83 23.24 -16.91
N LYS A 658 -14.22 23.70 -18.11
CA LYS A 658 -15.54 23.39 -18.68
C LYS A 658 -15.50 22.03 -19.38
N ILE A 659 -16.29 21.07 -18.90
CA ILE A 659 -16.44 19.76 -19.55
C ILE A 659 -17.24 19.94 -20.84
N GLY A 660 -16.60 19.67 -21.99
CA GLY A 660 -17.23 19.75 -23.31
C GLY A 660 -17.89 18.44 -23.72
N LYS A 661 -17.16 17.32 -23.58
CA LYS A 661 -17.67 15.96 -23.85
C LYS A 661 -17.23 15.01 -22.74
N ILE A 662 -18.12 14.12 -22.32
CA ILE A 662 -17.82 13.04 -21.38
C ILE A 662 -18.42 11.74 -21.91
N ILE A 663 -17.62 10.68 -21.91
CA ILE A 663 -18.01 9.35 -22.40
C ILE A 663 -17.71 8.33 -21.31
N GLU A 664 -18.71 7.56 -20.90
CA GLU A 664 -18.51 6.42 -20.01
C GLU A 664 -18.03 5.20 -20.79
N THR A 665 -16.99 4.55 -20.30
CA THR A 665 -16.29 3.46 -21.00
C THR A 665 -16.19 2.20 -20.15
N SER A 666 -15.67 1.11 -20.75
CA SER A 666 -15.12 -0.04 -20.02
C SER A 666 -14.03 0.40 -19.03
N LEU A 667 -13.69 -0.47 -18.08
CA LEU A 667 -12.65 -0.19 -17.07
C LEU A 667 -11.29 0.17 -17.68
N SER A 668 -10.93 -0.47 -18.81
CA SER A 668 -9.70 -0.20 -19.57
C SER A 668 -9.84 0.95 -20.57
N ALA A 669 -10.97 1.65 -20.58
CA ALA A 669 -11.28 2.77 -21.48
C ALA A 669 -11.22 2.46 -22.99
N ASN A 670 -11.25 1.19 -23.38
CA ASN A 670 -11.12 0.78 -24.79
C ASN A 670 -12.45 0.60 -25.54
N GLN A 671 -13.58 0.69 -24.84
CA GLN A 671 -14.91 0.53 -25.41
C GLN A 671 -15.89 1.46 -24.71
N GLU A 672 -16.82 2.07 -25.44
CA GLU A 672 -17.96 2.76 -24.82
C GLU A 672 -18.81 1.76 -24.01
N ARG A 673 -19.26 2.17 -22.82
CA ARG A 673 -20.00 1.28 -21.90
C ARG A 673 -21.23 0.67 -22.56
N ALA A 674 -22.04 1.47 -23.25
CA ALA A 674 -23.25 1.00 -23.91
C ALA A 674 -22.96 -0.03 -25.02
N ALA A 675 -21.84 0.13 -25.74
CA ALA A 675 -21.43 -0.83 -26.77
C ALA A 675 -20.91 -2.14 -26.16
N MET A 676 -20.16 -2.06 -25.05
CA MET A 676 -19.69 -3.22 -24.30
C MET A 676 -20.87 -4.02 -23.70
N GLU A 677 -21.84 -3.35 -23.06
CA GLU A 677 -22.99 -4.00 -22.44
C GLU A 677 -23.85 -4.78 -23.45
N LYS A 678 -24.00 -4.27 -24.68
CA LYS A 678 -24.70 -4.97 -25.77
C LYS A 678 -24.02 -6.28 -26.20
N LYS A 679 -22.70 -6.41 -25.99
CA LYS A 679 -21.92 -7.61 -26.33
C LYS A 679 -21.84 -8.63 -25.19
N ARG A 680 -22.36 -8.31 -24.00
CA ARG A 680 -22.24 -9.18 -22.82
C ARG A 680 -23.07 -10.47 -23.02
N LEU A 681 -22.38 -11.61 -22.98
CA LEU A 681 -23.02 -12.93 -23.03
C LEU A 681 -23.87 -13.18 -21.77
N LYS A 682 -25.08 -13.72 -21.96
CA LYS A 682 -26.03 -14.05 -20.88
C LYS A 682 -26.08 -15.56 -20.67
N TRP A 683 -25.23 -16.07 -19.79
CA TRP A 683 -25.11 -17.49 -19.50
C TRP A 683 -26.30 -18.03 -18.70
N LYS A 684 -26.71 -19.27 -18.99
CA LYS A 684 -27.60 -20.02 -18.10
C LYS A 684 -26.78 -20.58 -16.94
N VAL A 685 -27.18 -20.25 -15.72
CA VAL A 685 -26.50 -20.71 -14.50
C VAL A 685 -27.35 -21.80 -13.84
N ALA A 686 -26.71 -22.88 -13.42
CA ALA A 686 -27.34 -23.97 -12.70
C ALA A 686 -27.69 -23.57 -11.26
N GLY A 687 -28.83 -24.04 -10.76
CA GLY A 687 -29.31 -23.75 -9.40
C GLY A 687 -30.26 -22.55 -9.33
N PRO A 688 -30.73 -22.19 -8.13
CA PRO A 688 -31.59 -21.03 -7.95
C PRO A 688 -30.86 -19.75 -8.38
N PRO A 689 -31.57 -18.75 -8.95
CA PRO A 689 -30.96 -17.48 -9.29
C PRO A 689 -30.34 -16.87 -8.03
N PRO A 690 -29.13 -16.30 -8.13
CA PRO A 690 -28.51 -15.63 -6.99
C PRO A 690 -29.45 -14.57 -6.43
N LYS A 691 -29.55 -14.48 -5.09
CA LYS A 691 -30.47 -13.57 -4.38
C LYS A 691 -30.07 -12.09 -4.46
N GLU A 692 -29.03 -11.73 -5.21
CA GLU A 692 -28.50 -10.38 -5.23
C GLU A 692 -29.13 -9.51 -6.31
N ASN A 693 -29.96 -8.57 -5.86
CA ASN A 693 -30.26 -7.36 -6.64
C ASN A 693 -29.01 -6.47 -6.61
N VAL A 694 -28.09 -6.66 -7.55
CA VAL A 694 -26.93 -5.78 -7.70
C VAL A 694 -27.42 -4.38 -8.03
N VAL A 695 -27.33 -3.48 -7.05
CA VAL A 695 -27.62 -2.05 -7.23
C VAL A 695 -26.51 -1.44 -8.08
N ARG A 696 -26.90 -0.62 -9.06
CA ARG A 696 -25.96 0.08 -9.95
C ARG A 696 -26.29 1.56 -10.01
N GLY A 697 -25.27 2.40 -10.14
CA GLY A 697 -25.45 3.83 -10.39
C GLY A 697 -26.16 4.08 -11.72
N GLY A 698 -26.96 5.15 -11.78
CA GLY A 698 -27.67 5.54 -12.98
C GLY A 698 -26.74 5.93 -14.15
N PRO A 699 -27.26 5.94 -15.39
CA PRO A 699 -26.52 6.48 -16.54
C PRO A 699 -26.15 7.95 -16.29
N LEU A 700 -24.96 8.36 -16.74
CA LEU A 700 -24.53 9.76 -16.60
C LEU A 700 -25.39 10.66 -17.50
N ASP A 701 -25.98 11.70 -16.92
CA ASP A 701 -26.61 12.81 -17.66
C ASP A 701 -25.54 13.88 -17.98
N PRO A 702 -25.14 14.07 -19.25
CA PRO A 702 -24.10 15.02 -19.61
C PRO A 702 -24.45 16.49 -19.33
N SER A 703 -25.73 16.82 -19.11
CA SER A 703 -26.15 18.19 -18.76
C SER A 703 -25.98 18.50 -17.26
N LYS A 704 -26.17 17.48 -16.42
CA LYS A 704 -26.03 17.59 -14.96
C LYS A 704 -24.59 17.40 -14.51
N LEU A 705 -23.86 16.47 -15.15
CA LEU A 705 -22.48 16.09 -14.81
C LEU A 705 -22.33 15.55 -13.38
N VAL A 706 -23.33 14.78 -12.94
CA VAL A 706 -23.33 14.08 -11.64
C VAL A 706 -23.15 12.58 -11.88
N VAL A 707 -22.13 11.99 -11.26
CA VAL A 707 -21.85 10.56 -11.34
C VAL A 707 -22.39 9.86 -10.10
N GLU A 708 -23.31 8.93 -10.29
CA GLU A 708 -23.79 8.04 -9.22
C GLU A 708 -22.96 6.75 -9.16
N LEU A 709 -22.63 6.29 -7.96
CA LEU A 709 -21.86 5.07 -7.71
C LEU A 709 -22.59 4.23 -6.67
N ALA A 710 -22.92 2.99 -7.01
CA ALA A 710 -23.40 2.01 -6.05
C ALA A 710 -22.23 1.29 -5.35
N PRO A 711 -22.47 0.56 -4.25
CA PRO A 711 -21.45 -0.24 -3.57
C PRO A 711 -20.59 -1.08 -4.51
N MET A 712 -19.27 -1.07 -4.27
CA MET A 712 -18.22 -1.69 -5.09
C MET A 712 -18.09 -1.25 -6.56
N GLU A 713 -18.90 -0.32 -7.06
CA GLU A 713 -18.76 0.12 -8.45
C GLU A 713 -17.47 0.90 -8.69
N ILE A 714 -16.86 0.68 -9.87
CA ILE A 714 -15.86 1.56 -10.46
C ILE A 714 -16.42 2.04 -11.79
N ARG A 715 -16.51 3.36 -11.97
CA ARG A 715 -16.94 3.96 -13.24
C ARG A 715 -15.77 4.69 -13.87
N THR A 716 -15.63 4.51 -15.19
CA THR A 716 -14.52 5.04 -15.99
C THR A 716 -15.06 5.97 -17.06
N PHE A 717 -14.45 7.15 -17.17
CA PHE A 717 -14.86 8.18 -18.11
C PHE A 717 -13.67 8.73 -18.88
N VAL A 718 -13.89 9.04 -20.15
CA VAL A 718 -12.99 9.85 -20.97
C VAL A 718 -13.64 11.23 -21.16
N ILE A 719 -12.92 12.28 -20.76
CA ILE A 719 -13.42 13.65 -20.69
C ILE A 719 -12.61 14.52 -21.65
N ASN A 720 -13.30 15.31 -22.48
CA ASN A 720 -12.70 16.39 -23.23
C ASN A 720 -13.16 17.72 -22.61
N PHE A 721 -12.21 18.52 -22.16
CA PHE A 721 -12.48 19.87 -21.69
C PHE A 721 -12.50 20.85 -22.87
N ASP A 722 -13.40 21.82 -22.84
CA ASP A 722 -13.38 22.93 -23.80
C ASP A 722 -12.08 23.73 -23.56
N HIS A 723 -11.29 23.96 -24.61
CA HIS A 723 -10.13 24.85 -24.52
C HIS A 723 -10.61 26.28 -24.20
N ARG A 724 -10.61 26.68 -22.92
CA ARG A 724 -10.69 28.09 -22.58
C ARG A 724 -9.33 28.72 -22.85
N LEU A 725 -9.30 29.68 -23.78
CA LEU A 725 -8.28 30.72 -23.84
C LEU A 725 -8.10 31.28 -22.43
N ALA A 726 -6.86 31.25 -21.94
CA ALA A 726 -6.49 31.74 -20.61
C ALA A 726 -7.05 33.15 -20.39
N ALA A 727 -8.03 33.26 -19.50
CA ALA A 727 -8.45 34.51 -18.91
C ALA A 727 -9.18 34.18 -17.61
N HIS A 728 -8.47 34.27 -16.48
CA HIS A 728 -8.88 35.16 -15.40
C HIS A 728 -7.74 35.42 -14.41
N PRO A 729 -7.58 36.67 -13.96
CA PRO A 729 -6.66 37.05 -12.88
C PRO A 729 -7.32 36.80 -11.51
N MET A 730 -6.54 36.31 -10.55
CA MET A 730 -6.74 36.60 -9.12
C MET A 730 -5.48 37.27 -8.61
#